data_AF-A0A8H4A4L7-F1
#
_entry.id   AF-A0A8H4A4L7-F1
#
_cell.length_a   1.000
_cell.length_b   1.000
_cell.length_c   1.000
_cell.angle_alpha   90.00
_cell.angle_beta   90.00
_cell.angle_gamma   90.00
#
_symmetry.space_group_name_H-M   'P 1'
#
loop_
_entity.id
_entity.type
_entity.pdbx_description
1 polymer ?
#
loop_
_entity_poly.entity_id
_entity_poly.type
_entity_poly.pdbx_seq_one_letter_code
_entity_poly.pdbx_strand_id
1 'polypeptide(L)'
;MSRLIFFKKSFISAVIILLVFLYVSLWSLKSKELLFRSTKNFFNKNLNSKFLGFDHIYVINISSLPGTYEKLKSVENKLNLEFEFYPAVSQFDNEGLNKFNQNTLQPSEKAYYISHYKVYQLIAQYKFESALILEDDIDFELNISSIMTDIHQTLPADWEILYLGHCSDWERNSNEDLSDHNDGLSIYKLFKSKRPYCTHAYAVSYAGALKLLQNLNNITPLPIDLELVNMIKSNEISSYTIIPPVISRWRFEESTDLYPGKNTLNLFSLKNSTLHSLGFNYLLNNTLGFSHIYLITLKNRPDRREKLEFLAKKLNLNIEYFPAITVEDEALNELERVDYLNLIPTQIACYVSHYKVYQSIIKHGYESALILEDDVDFELNIDSIITDTFKLLPCNWDLFYLGYCSYEERNGHVVDGQDNSATYKLYRSTLPTCTHGYVVTRAGAQKLIKMLVPMPKTLDARLAELNRIGDINSYSLVPPAMIQWRSPTNPSSVYPGGDTWFYYYLKNSALEFFGTIKESNNTLGFNHIYVIRHPDQSQSLKKQLSRITDTLYLVLDYVDISQDENEISNKFKQSKLKESQKKLYLTHYKIYKAIVDNRFGSALIVEDNLDFELRISSLMTDIHRSLPIDWEILFLDDCDNTKSKSDETLSNYKLFTTEKPHCLFAYAVSYAGAIKLLEKLDKPTEFTIDIEVANLIQSKEFVSYTLSPAIIAPWNPDKNGSGIHSLKNSTIKYANSMYRVAG
;
A
#
# COMPACT_ATOMS: atom_id res chain seq x y z
N MET A 1 -28.97 -34.39 89.05
CA MET A 1 -30.08 -33.88 88.20
C MET A 1 -29.75 -32.55 87.50
N SER A 2 -28.90 -31.67 88.06
CA SER A 2 -28.58 -30.34 87.50
C SER A 2 -27.70 -30.33 86.23
N ARG A 3 -26.79 -31.30 86.04
CA ARG A 3 -25.92 -31.36 84.84
C ARG A 3 -26.64 -31.81 83.56
N LEU A 4 -27.70 -32.61 83.66
CA LEU A 4 -28.46 -33.08 82.48
C LEU A 4 -29.36 -31.99 81.86
N ILE A 5 -29.84 -31.06 82.69
CA ILE A 5 -30.71 -29.95 82.26
C ILE A 5 -29.89 -28.87 81.54
N PHE A 6 -28.64 -28.65 81.96
CA PHE A 6 -27.74 -27.69 81.33
C PHE A 6 -27.31 -28.14 79.93
N PHE A 7 -27.00 -29.42 79.76
CA PHE A 7 -26.68 -30.00 78.44
C PHE A 7 -27.87 -29.97 77.47
N LYS A 8 -29.10 -30.23 77.94
CA LYS A 8 -30.30 -30.10 77.09
C LYS A 8 -30.57 -28.65 76.66
N LYS A 9 -30.42 -27.67 77.55
CA LYS A 9 -30.61 -26.24 77.19
C LYS A 9 -29.55 -25.71 76.23
N SER A 10 -28.30 -26.15 76.41
CA SER A 10 -27.18 -25.77 75.52
C SER A 10 -27.30 -26.41 74.14
N PHE A 11 -27.75 -27.67 74.06
CA PHE A 11 -27.96 -28.36 72.79
C PHE A 11 -29.15 -27.79 72.02
N ILE A 12 -30.26 -27.50 72.70
CA ILE A 12 -31.43 -26.86 72.08
C ILE A 12 -31.08 -25.44 71.58
N SER A 13 -30.30 -24.67 72.33
CA SER A 13 -29.84 -23.35 71.88
C SER A 13 -28.93 -23.43 70.66
N ALA A 14 -28.01 -24.41 70.61
CA ALA A 14 -27.14 -24.62 69.46
C ALA A 14 -27.92 -25.02 68.20
N VAL A 15 -28.93 -25.89 68.34
CA VAL A 15 -29.80 -26.29 67.22
C VAL A 15 -30.66 -25.13 66.73
N ILE A 16 -31.20 -24.29 67.63
CA ILE A 16 -31.96 -23.10 67.24
C ILE A 16 -31.06 -22.09 66.51
N ILE A 17 -29.84 -21.85 66.98
CA ILE A 17 -28.88 -20.95 66.31
C ILE A 17 -28.54 -21.50 64.91
N LEU A 18 -28.31 -22.81 64.77
CA LEU A 18 -28.02 -23.43 63.49
C LEU A 18 -29.21 -23.33 62.52
N LEU A 19 -30.44 -23.54 63.02
CA LEU A 19 -31.66 -23.40 62.23
C LEU A 19 -31.93 -21.94 61.83
N VAL A 20 -31.63 -20.97 62.70
CA VAL A 20 -31.70 -19.53 62.36
C VAL A 20 -30.63 -19.18 61.33
N PHE A 21 -29.40 -19.69 61.46
CA PHE A 21 -28.36 -19.50 60.46
C PHE A 21 -28.73 -20.11 59.11
N LEU A 22 -29.29 -21.33 59.10
CA LEU A 22 -29.79 -22.00 57.90
C LEU A 22 -30.98 -21.25 57.30
N TYR A 23 -31.89 -20.73 58.13
CA TYR A 23 -33.02 -19.94 57.66
C TYR A 23 -32.59 -18.60 57.08
N VAL A 24 -31.67 -17.88 57.73
CA VAL A 24 -31.11 -16.60 57.23
C VAL A 24 -30.29 -16.81 55.96
N SER A 25 -29.54 -17.90 55.86
CA SER A 25 -28.79 -18.24 54.65
C SER A 25 -29.70 -18.70 53.50
N LEU A 26 -30.72 -19.52 53.76
CA LEU A 26 -31.74 -19.89 52.78
C LEU A 26 -32.61 -18.69 52.35
N TRP A 27 -32.92 -17.77 53.27
CA TRP A 27 -33.62 -16.52 52.97
C TRP A 27 -32.73 -15.55 52.18
N SER A 28 -31.42 -15.48 52.47
CA SER A 28 -30.41 -14.77 51.68
C SER A 28 -30.28 -15.34 50.26
N LEU A 29 -30.29 -16.66 50.11
CA LEU A 29 -30.26 -17.32 48.79
C LEU A 29 -31.55 -17.06 48.01
N LYS A 30 -32.72 -17.21 48.64
CA LYS A 30 -34.02 -17.01 47.99
C LYS A 30 -34.31 -15.54 47.70
N SER A 31 -33.84 -14.61 48.54
CA SER A 31 -33.91 -13.16 48.30
C SER A 31 -32.92 -12.72 47.23
N LYS A 32 -31.72 -13.31 47.16
CA LYS A 32 -30.81 -13.11 46.02
C LYS A 32 -31.42 -13.65 44.72
N GLU A 33 -32.06 -14.81 44.74
CA GLU A 33 -32.70 -15.40 43.55
C GLU A 33 -33.97 -14.64 43.12
N LEU A 34 -34.75 -14.10 44.08
CA LEU A 34 -35.88 -13.20 43.81
C LEU A 34 -35.42 -11.81 43.36
N LEU A 35 -34.34 -11.26 43.91
CA LEU A 35 -33.70 -10.04 43.38
C LEU A 35 -33.15 -10.32 41.98
N PHE A 36 -32.52 -11.46 41.74
CA PHE A 36 -31.96 -11.83 40.44
C PHE A 36 -33.06 -12.06 39.39
N ARG A 37 -34.21 -12.65 39.76
CA ARG A 37 -35.40 -12.73 38.88
C ARG A 37 -36.09 -11.39 38.70
N SER A 38 -36.13 -10.55 39.73
CA SER A 38 -36.69 -9.20 39.68
C SER A 38 -35.83 -8.28 38.82
N THR A 39 -34.50 -8.36 38.91
CA THR A 39 -33.56 -7.60 38.08
C THR A 39 -33.58 -8.13 36.65
N LYS A 40 -33.62 -9.46 36.43
CA LYS A 40 -33.75 -10.04 35.08
C LYS A 40 -35.08 -9.67 34.40
N ASN A 41 -36.17 -9.53 35.16
CA ASN A 41 -37.45 -9.00 34.65
C ASN A 41 -37.47 -7.47 34.52
N PHE A 42 -36.64 -6.73 35.27
CA PHE A 42 -36.50 -5.27 35.14
C PHE A 42 -35.61 -4.88 33.95
N PHE A 43 -34.59 -5.67 33.62
CA PHE A 43 -33.75 -5.54 32.42
C PHE A 43 -34.42 -6.04 31.13
N ASN A 44 -35.59 -6.67 31.25
CA ASN A 44 -36.49 -6.95 30.12
C ASN A 44 -37.43 -5.77 29.81
N LYS A 45 -37.14 -4.57 30.34
CA LYS A 45 -37.61 -3.31 29.74
C LYS A 45 -37.09 -3.31 28.31
N ASN A 46 -37.99 -3.17 27.32
CA ASN A 46 -37.64 -2.96 25.92
C ASN A 46 -36.48 -1.95 25.84
N LEU A 47 -35.24 -2.43 25.64
CA LEU A 47 -34.12 -1.58 25.29
C LEU A 47 -34.61 -0.75 24.11
N ASN A 48 -34.48 0.58 24.21
CA ASN A 48 -34.93 1.43 23.13
C ASN A 48 -34.06 1.11 21.91
N SER A 49 -34.60 0.31 21.00
CA SER A 49 -33.83 -0.29 19.90
C SER A 49 -33.27 0.79 18.97
N LYS A 50 -33.91 1.97 18.94
CA LYS A 50 -33.47 3.12 18.15
C LYS A 50 -32.26 3.86 18.72
N PHE A 51 -31.99 3.72 20.02
CA PHE A 51 -30.86 4.38 20.69
C PHE A 51 -29.87 3.38 21.27
N LEU A 52 -29.89 2.12 20.82
CA LEU A 52 -28.96 1.07 21.26
C LEU A 52 -28.95 0.86 22.79
N GLY A 53 -30.07 1.10 23.46
CA GLY A 53 -30.20 0.99 24.92
C GLY A 53 -29.76 2.23 25.72
N PHE A 54 -29.37 3.32 25.06
CA PHE A 54 -29.17 4.63 25.69
C PHE A 54 -30.46 5.48 25.61
N ASP A 55 -30.51 6.60 26.31
CA ASP A 55 -31.65 7.53 26.18
C ASP A 55 -31.55 8.36 24.90
N HIS A 56 -30.33 8.59 24.41
CA HIS A 56 -30.07 9.46 23.28
C HIS A 56 -28.79 9.12 22.51
N ILE A 57 -28.73 9.50 21.23
CA ILE A 57 -27.52 9.45 20.41
C ILE A 57 -27.23 10.84 19.84
N TYR A 58 -26.11 11.44 20.26
CA TYR A 58 -25.60 12.69 19.70
C TYR A 58 -24.51 12.42 18.67
N VAL A 59 -24.62 13.06 17.51
CA VAL A 59 -23.56 13.09 16.49
C VAL A 59 -23.00 14.51 16.43
N ILE A 60 -21.75 14.69 16.85
CA ILE A 60 -21.02 15.95 16.68
C ILE A 60 -20.62 16.06 15.22
N ASN A 61 -21.22 17.00 14.49
CA ASN A 61 -21.11 17.12 13.05
C ASN A 61 -20.47 18.45 12.65
N ILE A 62 -19.42 18.39 11.83
CA ILE A 62 -18.76 19.55 11.25
C ILE A 62 -19.47 19.88 9.94
N SER A 63 -20.20 20.99 9.92
CA SER A 63 -21.08 21.38 8.79
C SER A 63 -20.35 21.72 7.47
N SER A 64 -19.02 21.67 7.42
CA SER A 64 -18.21 22.03 6.25
C SER A 64 -17.91 20.87 5.30
N LEU A 65 -18.31 19.63 5.62
CA LEU A 65 -18.06 18.45 4.78
C LEU A 65 -19.34 18.03 4.02
N PRO A 66 -19.40 18.24 2.68
CA PRO A 66 -20.52 17.77 1.86
C PRO A 66 -20.59 16.22 1.87
N GLY A 67 -21.75 15.64 2.13
CA GLY A 67 -21.98 14.18 2.01
C GLY A 67 -21.94 13.38 3.32
N THR A 68 -21.30 13.89 4.38
CA THR A 68 -21.17 13.17 5.67
C THR A 68 -22.52 13.00 6.37
N TYR A 69 -23.37 14.03 6.32
CA TYR A 69 -24.71 14.00 6.87
C TYR A 69 -25.61 13.00 6.14
N GLU A 70 -25.65 13.02 4.79
CA GLU A 70 -26.47 12.07 4.02
C GLU A 70 -26.01 10.62 4.21
N LYS A 71 -24.69 10.41 4.35
CA LYS A 71 -24.10 9.12 4.67
C LYS A 71 -24.62 8.60 6.03
N LEU A 72 -24.51 9.40 7.09
CA LEU A 72 -24.98 9.01 8.42
C LEU A 72 -26.50 8.86 8.49
N LYS A 73 -27.27 9.66 7.74
CA LYS A 73 -28.71 9.42 7.57
C LYS A 73 -29.02 8.09 6.89
N SER A 74 -28.16 7.64 5.97
CA SER A 74 -28.31 6.32 5.35
C SER A 74 -28.03 5.19 6.36
N VAL A 75 -27.04 5.37 7.25
CA VAL A 75 -26.75 4.45 8.37
C VAL A 75 -27.90 4.43 9.38
N GLU A 76 -28.40 5.60 9.79
CA GLU A 76 -29.54 5.76 10.69
C GLU A 76 -30.76 4.98 10.18
N ASN A 77 -31.09 5.12 8.90
CA ASN A 77 -32.18 4.38 8.27
C ASN A 77 -31.90 2.87 8.18
N LYS A 78 -30.67 2.47 7.84
CA LYS A 78 -30.29 1.06 7.67
C LYS A 78 -30.35 0.26 8.97
N LEU A 79 -29.92 0.88 10.06
CA LEU A 79 -29.88 0.27 11.38
C LEU A 79 -31.13 0.57 12.21
N ASN A 80 -32.05 1.39 11.68
CA ASN A 80 -33.25 1.87 12.37
C ASN A 80 -32.90 2.55 13.71
N LEU A 81 -31.92 3.46 13.65
CA LEU A 81 -31.48 4.30 14.75
C LEU A 81 -32.08 5.70 14.64
N GLU A 82 -31.88 6.53 15.66
CA GLU A 82 -32.32 7.93 15.66
C GLU A 82 -31.18 8.81 16.18
N PHE A 83 -30.65 9.68 15.32
CA PHE A 83 -29.49 10.54 15.63
C PHE A 83 -29.92 12.00 15.80
N GLU A 84 -29.42 12.64 16.85
CA GLU A 84 -29.44 14.10 16.99
C GLU A 84 -28.09 14.69 16.58
N PHE A 85 -28.10 15.44 15.47
CA PHE A 85 -26.90 16.11 14.97
C PHE A 85 -26.66 17.41 15.73
N TYR A 86 -25.53 17.49 16.43
CA TYR A 86 -25.08 18.67 17.15
C TYR A 86 -23.97 19.37 16.35
N PRO A 87 -24.09 20.68 16.06
CA PRO A 87 -23.07 21.39 15.31
C PRO A 87 -21.78 21.50 16.12
N ALA A 88 -20.69 20.98 15.56
CA ALA A 88 -19.36 21.14 16.14
C ALA A 88 -18.98 22.62 16.24
N VAL A 89 -18.23 22.98 17.29
CA VAL A 89 -17.63 24.31 17.39
C VAL A 89 -16.61 24.47 16.27
N SER A 90 -16.64 25.62 15.59
CA SER A 90 -15.70 25.91 14.52
C SER A 90 -14.36 26.36 15.09
N GLN A 91 -13.25 25.85 14.53
CA GLN A 91 -11.91 26.35 14.83
C GLN A 91 -11.72 27.85 14.47
N PHE A 92 -12.62 28.42 13.66
CA PHE A 92 -12.59 29.82 13.26
C PHE A 92 -13.43 30.74 14.19
N ASP A 93 -14.12 30.18 15.19
CA ASP A 93 -14.88 30.95 16.20
C ASP A 93 -13.94 31.52 17.28
N ASN A 94 -13.10 32.48 16.89
CA ASN A 94 -12.11 33.07 17.79
C ASN A 94 -12.72 33.67 19.06
N GLU A 95 -13.94 34.23 19.01
CA GLU A 95 -14.60 34.81 20.18
C GLU A 95 -15.10 33.74 21.16
N GLY A 96 -15.62 32.62 20.65
CA GLY A 96 -16.01 31.45 21.44
C GLY A 96 -14.81 30.71 22.05
N LEU A 97 -13.72 30.56 21.29
CA LEU A 97 -12.50 29.87 21.74
C LEU A 97 -11.73 30.67 22.80
N ASN A 98 -11.73 32.00 22.73
CA ASN A 98 -11.04 32.88 23.68
C ASN A 98 -11.68 32.93 25.08
N LYS A 99 -12.92 32.44 25.23
CA LYS A 99 -13.56 32.29 26.56
C LYS A 99 -12.92 31.18 27.40
N PHE A 100 -12.11 30.32 26.80
CA PHE A 100 -11.40 29.24 27.46
C PHE A 100 -9.88 29.56 27.50
N ASN A 101 -9.35 29.65 28.73
CA ASN A 101 -8.28 30.58 29.09
C ASN A 101 -6.85 30.00 28.96
N GLN A 102 -6.50 29.21 27.93
CA GLN A 102 -5.15 28.63 27.80
C GLN A 102 -4.60 28.57 26.36
N ASN A 103 -3.32 28.94 26.18
CA ASN A 103 -2.64 29.17 24.88
C ASN A 103 -1.88 27.95 24.32
N THR A 104 -2.01 26.76 24.91
CA THR A 104 -1.19 25.59 24.53
C THR A 104 -1.80 24.70 23.46
N LEU A 105 -3.14 24.57 23.43
CA LEU A 105 -3.85 23.80 22.42
C LEU A 105 -4.07 24.61 21.14
N GLN A 106 -3.98 23.95 19.99
CA GLN A 106 -4.31 24.55 18.70
C GLN A 106 -5.81 24.88 18.62
N PRO A 107 -6.24 25.85 17.80
CA PRO A 107 -7.66 26.23 17.66
C PRO A 107 -8.58 25.04 17.34
N SER A 108 -8.13 24.08 16.52
CA SER A 108 -8.86 22.86 16.19
C SER A 108 -9.08 21.96 17.41
N GLU A 109 -8.03 21.71 18.20
CA GLU A 109 -8.10 20.90 19.41
C GLU A 109 -9.03 21.52 20.47
N LYS A 110 -9.00 22.84 20.61
CA LYS A 110 -9.93 23.57 21.49
C LYS A 110 -11.37 23.43 21.01
N ALA A 111 -11.61 23.61 19.72
CA ALA A 111 -12.93 23.51 19.14
C ALA A 111 -13.52 22.10 19.34
N TYR A 112 -12.69 21.07 19.14
CA TYR A 112 -13.03 19.68 19.39
C TYR A 112 -13.35 19.42 20.88
N TYR A 113 -12.48 19.86 21.79
CA TYR A 113 -12.70 19.76 23.24
C TYR A 113 -14.04 20.37 23.67
N ILE A 114 -14.31 21.61 23.24
CA ILE A 114 -15.52 22.35 23.60
C ILE A 114 -16.77 21.66 23.02
N SER A 115 -16.68 21.05 21.83
CA SER A 115 -17.79 20.34 21.21
C SER A 115 -18.28 19.17 22.07
N HIS A 116 -17.35 18.33 22.56
CA HIS A 116 -17.69 17.25 23.49
C HIS A 116 -18.16 17.78 24.85
N TYR A 117 -17.49 18.80 25.40
CA TYR A 117 -17.90 19.40 26.68
C TYR A 117 -19.34 19.91 26.65
N LYS A 118 -19.76 20.54 25.55
CA LYS A 118 -21.14 20.99 25.34
C LYS A 118 -22.13 19.84 25.31
N VAL A 119 -21.79 18.70 24.70
CA VAL A 119 -22.66 17.51 24.73
C VAL A 119 -22.83 17.00 26.17
N TYR A 120 -21.78 17.01 27.00
CA TYR A 120 -21.94 16.67 28.43
C TYR A 120 -22.90 17.62 29.15
N GLN A 121 -22.87 18.92 28.83
CA GLN A 121 -23.83 19.89 29.36
C GLN A 121 -25.26 19.53 28.97
N LEU A 122 -25.51 19.09 27.73
CA LEU A 122 -26.83 18.65 27.28
C LEU A 122 -27.31 17.42 28.05
N ILE A 123 -26.44 16.41 28.25
CA ILE A 123 -26.76 15.22 29.04
C ILE A 123 -27.19 15.62 30.45
N ALA A 124 -26.43 16.49 31.11
CA ALA A 124 -26.75 16.97 32.45
C ALA A 124 -28.00 17.86 32.50
N GLN A 125 -28.17 18.77 31.53
CA GLN A 125 -29.29 19.70 31.45
C GLN A 125 -30.62 18.98 31.24
N TYR A 126 -30.67 18.03 30.31
CA TYR A 126 -31.87 17.26 30.01
C TYR A 126 -32.06 16.04 30.91
N LYS A 127 -31.08 15.72 31.76
CA LYS A 127 -31.10 14.59 32.70
C LYS A 127 -31.30 13.24 32.03
N PHE A 128 -30.67 13.06 30.88
CA PHE A 128 -30.58 11.74 30.24
C PHE A 128 -29.79 10.79 31.16
N GLU A 129 -30.32 9.60 31.41
CA GLU A 129 -29.64 8.55 32.20
C GLU A 129 -28.32 8.16 31.53
N SER A 130 -28.30 8.14 30.20
CA SER A 130 -27.09 7.98 29.39
C SER A 130 -27.29 8.46 27.96
N ALA A 131 -26.20 8.88 27.31
CA ALA A 131 -26.21 9.17 25.88
C ALA A 131 -24.96 8.61 25.20
N LEU A 132 -25.13 8.12 23.97
CA LEU A 132 -24.04 7.79 23.06
C LEU A 132 -23.58 9.05 22.34
N ILE A 133 -22.28 9.28 22.30
CA ILE A 133 -21.64 10.42 21.66
C ILE A 133 -20.80 9.88 20.51
N LEU A 134 -21.03 10.45 19.34
CA LEU A 134 -20.45 10.03 18.07
C LEU A 134 -19.82 11.22 17.37
N GLU A 135 -18.68 10.99 16.72
CA GLU A 135 -18.18 11.87 15.66
C GLU A 135 -18.88 11.55 14.34
N ASP A 136 -18.70 12.42 13.34
CA ASP A 136 -19.38 12.33 12.05
C ASP A 136 -18.67 11.39 11.03
N ASP A 137 -17.48 10.93 11.36
CA ASP A 137 -16.62 10.08 10.53
C ASP A 137 -16.70 8.58 10.87
N ILE A 138 -17.86 8.06 11.24
CA ILE A 138 -18.01 6.68 11.77
C ILE A 138 -18.76 5.69 10.87
N ASP A 139 -18.54 4.40 11.13
CA ASP A 139 -19.27 3.24 10.63
C ASP A 139 -19.61 2.29 11.78
N PHE A 140 -20.60 1.44 11.58
CA PHE A 140 -21.19 0.56 12.59
C PHE A 140 -21.14 -0.90 12.16
N GLU A 141 -21.03 -1.82 13.11
CA GLU A 141 -21.37 -3.22 12.86
C GLU A 141 -22.83 -3.34 12.42
N LEU A 142 -23.07 -4.08 11.35
CA LEU A 142 -24.40 -4.25 10.77
C LEU A 142 -25.40 -4.86 11.75
N ASN A 143 -24.91 -5.67 12.70
CA ASN A 143 -25.70 -6.29 13.76
C ASN A 143 -25.56 -5.60 15.13
N ILE A 144 -25.18 -4.31 15.17
CA ILE A 144 -24.88 -3.59 16.42
C ILE A 144 -26.00 -3.64 17.46
N SER A 145 -27.28 -3.62 17.07
CA SER A 145 -28.40 -3.69 18.04
C SER A 145 -28.41 -4.99 18.84
N SER A 146 -28.02 -6.11 18.21
CA SER A 146 -27.89 -7.40 18.90
C SER A 146 -26.69 -7.36 19.84
N ILE A 147 -25.56 -6.82 19.40
CA ILE A 147 -24.34 -6.75 20.21
C ILE A 147 -24.59 -5.90 21.45
N MET A 148 -25.22 -4.73 21.30
CA MET A 148 -25.52 -3.83 22.42
C MET A 148 -26.53 -4.43 23.39
N THR A 149 -27.46 -5.26 22.93
CA THR A 149 -28.39 -6.00 23.81
C THR A 149 -27.64 -6.92 24.77
N ASP A 150 -26.58 -7.58 24.30
CA ASP A 150 -25.74 -8.46 25.11
C ASP A 150 -24.82 -7.64 26.04
N ILE A 151 -24.23 -6.55 25.53
CA ILE A 151 -23.35 -5.68 26.32
C ILE A 151 -24.09 -5.05 27.50
N HIS A 152 -25.31 -4.52 27.31
CA HIS A 152 -26.09 -3.94 28.41
C HIS A 152 -26.44 -4.93 29.53
N GLN A 153 -26.48 -6.24 29.24
CA GLN A 153 -26.71 -7.26 30.28
C GLN A 153 -25.49 -7.49 31.17
N THR A 154 -24.29 -7.19 30.66
CA THR A 154 -23.02 -7.43 31.36
C THR A 154 -22.36 -6.15 31.87
N LEU A 155 -22.82 -4.98 31.40
CA LEU A 155 -22.32 -3.68 31.79
C LEU A 155 -22.57 -3.40 33.30
N PRO A 156 -21.53 -3.14 34.11
CA PRO A 156 -21.70 -2.89 35.53
C PRO A 156 -22.53 -1.64 35.81
N ALA A 157 -23.41 -1.68 36.82
CA ALA A 157 -24.38 -0.61 37.10
C ALA A 157 -23.75 0.75 37.47
N ASP A 158 -22.47 0.77 37.86
CA ASP A 158 -21.69 1.95 38.22
C ASP A 158 -20.87 2.50 37.04
N TRP A 159 -21.13 2.06 35.80
CA TRP A 159 -20.46 2.58 34.62
C TRP A 159 -20.70 4.08 34.41
N GLU A 160 -19.64 4.79 34.02
CA GLU A 160 -19.67 6.23 33.77
C GLU A 160 -19.28 6.57 32.34
N ILE A 161 -18.36 5.80 31.77
CA ILE A 161 -18.02 5.83 30.34
C ILE A 161 -18.02 4.41 29.78
N LEU A 162 -18.59 4.24 28.59
CA LEU A 162 -18.52 3.02 27.80
C LEU A 162 -17.98 3.33 26.40
N TYR A 163 -16.83 2.79 26.03
CA TYR A 163 -16.27 2.92 24.68
C TYR A 163 -16.81 1.84 23.74
N LEU A 164 -17.45 2.27 22.65
CA LEU A 164 -17.95 1.42 21.57
C LEU A 164 -16.96 1.38 20.39
N GLY A 165 -16.16 2.44 20.26
CA GLY A 165 -15.01 2.55 19.37
C GLY A 165 -13.84 3.24 20.09
N HIS A 166 -12.63 2.76 19.86
CA HIS A 166 -11.41 3.22 20.56
C HIS A 166 -10.17 3.03 19.69
N CYS A 167 -9.03 3.60 20.08
CA CYS A 167 -7.78 3.57 19.30
C CYS A 167 -6.64 2.78 19.96
N SER A 168 -6.94 2.04 21.03
CA SER A 168 -5.94 1.34 21.84
C SER A 168 -5.97 -0.17 21.75
N ASP A 169 -4.87 -0.78 21.32
CA ASP A 169 -4.71 -2.25 21.32
C ASP A 169 -4.52 -2.83 22.72
N TRP A 170 -4.17 -1.99 23.70
CA TRP A 170 -3.81 -2.44 25.04
C TRP A 170 -5.01 -2.80 25.90
N GLU A 171 -6.22 -2.45 25.46
CA GLU A 171 -7.46 -2.80 26.16
C GLU A 171 -7.64 -4.33 26.23
N ARG A 172 -7.14 -5.09 25.22
CA ARG A 172 -7.22 -6.56 25.15
C ARG A 172 -6.29 -7.30 26.12
N ASN A 173 -5.26 -6.63 26.64
CA ASN A 173 -4.29 -7.21 27.59
C ASN A 173 -4.75 -7.06 29.05
N SER A 174 -6.02 -6.76 29.29
CA SER A 174 -6.60 -6.74 30.63
C SER A 174 -7.06 -8.15 31.00
N ASN A 175 -6.59 -8.67 32.15
CA ASN A 175 -6.98 -9.99 32.68
C ASN A 175 -8.42 -10.01 33.27
N GLU A 176 -9.27 -9.05 32.90
CA GLU A 176 -10.60 -8.80 33.48
C GLU A 176 -11.65 -8.72 32.36
N ASP A 177 -11.84 -9.85 31.67
CA ASP A 177 -13.01 -10.06 30.82
C ASP A 177 -14.24 -10.20 31.73
N LEU A 178 -15.23 -9.31 31.56
CA LEU A 178 -16.44 -9.26 32.38
C LEU A 178 -17.63 -9.99 31.73
N SER A 179 -17.44 -10.58 30.54
CA SER A 179 -18.51 -11.29 29.84
C SER A 179 -18.74 -12.68 30.45
N ASP A 180 -19.82 -12.82 31.24
CA ASP A 180 -20.21 -14.08 31.90
C ASP A 180 -21.00 -15.01 30.95
N HIS A 181 -20.54 -15.15 29.70
CA HIS A 181 -21.18 -16.00 28.70
C HIS A 181 -20.41 -17.32 28.53
N ASN A 182 -20.87 -18.35 29.25
CA ASN A 182 -20.40 -19.75 29.15
C ASN A 182 -20.66 -20.44 27.79
N ASP A 183 -21.22 -19.75 26.79
CA ASP A 183 -21.55 -20.34 25.49
C ASP A 183 -20.56 -20.02 24.36
N GLY A 184 -19.55 -19.16 24.58
CA GLY A 184 -18.43 -18.97 23.64
C GLY A 184 -18.78 -18.49 22.22
N LEU A 185 -20.01 -18.01 21.97
CA LEU A 185 -20.53 -17.70 20.63
C LEU A 185 -20.36 -16.23 20.19
N SER A 186 -20.35 -15.25 21.10
CA SER A 186 -20.11 -13.84 20.75
C SER A 186 -18.62 -13.51 20.83
N ILE A 187 -18.10 -12.89 19.77
CA ILE A 187 -16.70 -12.43 19.72
C ILE A 187 -16.51 -11.05 20.39
N TYR A 188 -17.60 -10.33 20.66
CA TYR A 188 -17.59 -9.00 21.28
C TYR A 188 -17.68 -9.16 22.80
N LYS A 189 -16.69 -8.61 23.49
CA LYS A 189 -16.49 -8.78 24.93
C LYS A 189 -16.31 -7.43 25.60
N LEU A 190 -16.71 -7.35 26.86
CA LEU A 190 -16.61 -6.14 27.67
C LEU A 190 -15.43 -6.23 28.63
N PHE A 191 -14.59 -5.20 28.62
CA PHE A 191 -13.41 -5.09 29.47
C PHE A 191 -13.48 -3.82 30.30
N LYS A 192 -12.84 -3.82 31.48
CA LYS A 192 -12.60 -2.58 32.22
C LYS A 192 -11.55 -1.75 31.47
N SER A 193 -11.89 -0.49 31.18
CA SER A 193 -11.01 0.37 30.39
C SER A 193 -9.71 0.67 31.13
N LYS A 194 -8.61 0.78 30.38
CA LYS A 194 -7.33 1.27 30.91
C LYS A 194 -6.87 2.54 30.21
N ARG A 195 -6.83 2.49 28.88
CA ARG A 195 -6.30 3.53 27.99
C ARG A 195 -6.99 3.46 26.63
N PRO A 196 -8.31 3.68 26.52
CA PRO A 196 -9.04 3.46 25.26
C PRO A 196 -8.56 4.36 24.10
N TYR A 197 -8.20 5.62 24.37
CA TYR A 197 -7.81 6.65 23.38
C TYR A 197 -8.86 6.91 22.28
N CYS A 198 -8.86 8.13 21.72
CA CYS A 198 -9.88 8.66 20.81
C CYS A 198 -11.30 8.81 21.43
N THR A 199 -12.14 9.64 20.82
CA THR A 199 -13.50 9.95 21.29
C THR A 199 -14.59 9.80 20.21
N HIS A 200 -14.29 9.05 19.14
CA HIS A 200 -15.20 8.92 17.99
C HIS A 200 -16.50 8.15 18.29
N ALA A 201 -16.51 7.26 19.28
CA ALA A 201 -17.71 6.53 19.67
C ALA A 201 -17.65 6.04 21.13
N TYR A 202 -18.31 6.76 22.03
CA TYR A 202 -18.41 6.40 23.44
C TYR A 202 -19.70 6.92 24.07
N ALA A 203 -20.22 6.21 25.05
CA ALA A 203 -21.37 6.62 25.83
C ALA A 203 -20.97 7.14 27.20
N VAL A 204 -21.76 8.08 27.71
CA VAL A 204 -21.57 8.69 29.03
C VAL A 204 -22.87 8.58 29.82
N SER A 205 -22.78 8.10 31.06
CA SER A 205 -23.93 8.09 31.98
C SER A 205 -24.16 9.47 32.60
N TYR A 206 -25.35 9.72 33.16
CA TYR A 206 -25.63 10.99 33.84
C TYR A 206 -24.60 11.32 34.93
N ALA A 207 -24.20 10.32 35.72
CA ALA A 207 -23.17 10.47 36.76
C ALA A 207 -21.80 10.79 36.14
N GLY A 208 -21.44 10.10 35.05
CA GLY A 208 -20.25 10.39 34.27
C GLY A 208 -20.22 11.82 33.72
N ALA A 209 -21.33 12.29 33.15
CA ALA A 209 -21.45 13.65 32.61
C ALA A 209 -21.23 14.71 33.69
N LEU A 210 -21.80 14.53 34.89
CA LEU A 210 -21.57 15.46 36.01
C LEU A 210 -20.10 15.48 36.46
N LYS A 211 -19.45 14.31 36.55
CA LYS A 211 -18.01 14.23 36.88
C LYS A 211 -17.15 14.88 35.81
N LEU A 212 -17.45 14.65 34.54
CA LEU A 212 -16.74 15.26 33.42
C LEU A 212 -16.91 16.79 33.46
N LEU A 213 -18.12 17.30 33.62
CA LEU A 213 -18.35 18.75 33.73
C LEU A 213 -17.63 19.39 34.91
N GLN A 214 -17.52 18.68 36.04
CA GLN A 214 -16.81 19.15 37.22
C GLN A 214 -15.29 19.22 37.02
N ASN A 215 -14.71 18.20 36.39
CA ASN A 215 -13.25 18.07 36.23
C ASN A 215 -12.70 18.76 34.98
N LEU A 216 -13.51 18.86 33.92
CA LEU A 216 -13.15 19.47 32.63
C LEU A 216 -13.58 20.95 32.54
N ASN A 217 -13.95 21.57 33.67
CA ASN A 217 -14.46 22.95 33.71
C ASN A 217 -13.42 24.01 33.27
N ASN A 218 -12.13 23.65 33.31
CA ASN A 218 -11.02 24.44 32.81
C ASN A 218 -10.26 23.57 31.82
N ILE A 219 -10.19 24.00 30.56
CA ILE A 219 -9.40 23.31 29.54
C ILE A 219 -7.97 23.16 30.05
N THR A 220 -7.50 21.92 30.19
CA THR A 220 -6.11 21.65 30.56
C THR A 220 -5.24 21.73 29.29
N PRO A 221 -3.90 21.75 29.39
CA PRO A 221 -3.06 21.78 28.20
C PRO A 221 -3.10 20.46 27.41
N LEU A 222 -3.87 19.47 27.87
CA LEU A 222 -4.06 18.20 27.20
C LEU A 222 -5.38 18.20 26.42
N PRO A 223 -5.41 17.53 25.26
CA PRO A 223 -6.66 17.28 24.56
C PRO A 223 -7.60 16.35 25.33
N ILE A 224 -8.88 16.37 24.96
CA ILE A 224 -9.94 15.74 25.75
C ILE A 224 -9.77 14.23 25.90
N ASP A 225 -9.38 13.53 24.85
CA ASP A 225 -9.20 12.07 24.85
C ASP A 225 -8.11 11.63 25.85
N LEU A 226 -7.02 12.40 25.97
CA LEU A 226 -6.01 12.21 26.99
C LEU A 226 -6.49 12.49 28.40
N GLU A 227 -7.28 13.55 28.58
CA GLU A 227 -7.85 13.86 29.89
C GLU A 227 -8.73 12.72 30.37
N LEU A 228 -9.59 12.17 29.50
CA LEU A 228 -10.40 10.99 29.80
C LEU A 228 -9.51 9.80 30.20
N VAL A 229 -8.44 9.53 29.46
CA VAL A 229 -7.49 8.44 29.79
C VAL A 229 -6.82 8.66 31.15
N ASN A 230 -6.49 9.90 31.51
CA ASN A 230 -5.90 10.21 32.82
C ASN A 230 -6.90 9.96 33.95
N MET A 231 -8.15 10.40 33.79
CA MET A 231 -9.23 10.16 34.76
C MET A 231 -9.54 8.66 34.94
N ILE A 232 -9.48 7.89 33.85
CA ILE A 232 -9.61 6.42 33.89
C ILE A 232 -8.45 5.80 34.68
N LYS A 233 -7.20 6.21 34.41
CA LYS A 233 -6.01 5.69 35.10
C LYS A 233 -5.99 6.04 36.59
N SER A 234 -6.50 7.20 36.98
CA SER A 234 -6.59 7.61 38.38
C SER A 234 -7.79 7.01 39.12
N ASN A 235 -8.61 6.18 38.44
CA ASN A 235 -9.88 5.63 38.92
C ASN A 235 -10.88 6.71 39.36
N GLU A 236 -10.82 7.90 38.77
CA GLU A 236 -11.82 8.96 38.99
C GLU A 236 -13.13 8.67 38.23
N ILE A 237 -13.01 7.96 37.10
CA ILE A 237 -14.12 7.53 36.24
C ILE A 237 -14.14 6.00 36.12
N SER A 238 -15.31 5.40 36.34
CA SER A 238 -15.56 3.99 36.04
C SER A 238 -15.82 3.82 34.55
N SER A 239 -14.85 3.25 33.83
CA SER A 239 -14.90 3.13 32.36
C SER A 239 -14.78 1.68 31.90
N TYR A 240 -15.53 1.35 30.85
CA TYR A 240 -15.53 0.04 30.19
C TYR A 240 -15.38 0.18 28.67
N THR A 241 -14.85 -0.84 28.01
CA THR A 241 -14.54 -0.84 26.58
C THR A 241 -15.02 -2.14 25.93
N ILE A 242 -15.67 -2.06 24.77
CA ILE A 242 -16.07 -3.22 23.96
C ILE A 242 -14.92 -3.61 23.03
N ILE A 243 -14.56 -4.90 23.01
CA ILE A 243 -13.50 -5.45 22.14
C ILE A 243 -13.99 -6.71 21.41
N PRO A 244 -13.82 -6.82 20.08
CA PRO A 244 -13.36 -5.75 19.17
C PRO A 244 -14.36 -4.59 19.14
N PRO A 245 -13.97 -3.38 18.69
CA PRO A 245 -14.89 -2.25 18.63
C PRO A 245 -16.06 -2.54 17.68
N VAL A 246 -17.23 -2.03 18.03
CA VAL A 246 -18.50 -2.22 17.30
C VAL A 246 -18.86 -1.00 16.45
N ILE A 247 -18.16 0.10 16.67
CA ILE A 247 -18.18 1.32 15.87
C ILE A 247 -16.72 1.67 15.59
N SER A 248 -16.41 1.93 14.33
CA SER A 248 -15.06 2.34 13.91
C SER A 248 -15.14 3.65 13.14
N ARG A 249 -14.05 4.41 13.10
CA ARG A 249 -13.97 5.52 12.14
C ARG A 249 -14.04 5.01 10.70
N TRP A 250 -15.03 5.47 9.95
CA TRP A 250 -15.08 5.43 8.50
C TRP A 250 -14.10 6.44 7.91
N ARG A 251 -12.84 6.03 7.81
CA ARG A 251 -11.81 6.84 7.17
C ARG A 251 -11.92 6.76 5.65
N PHE A 252 -12.68 7.71 5.09
CA PHE A 252 -12.21 8.47 3.93
C PHE A 252 -11.37 9.61 4.55
N GLU A 253 -10.11 9.82 4.15
CA GLU A 253 -9.20 10.78 4.81
C GLU A 253 -9.89 12.09 5.24
N GLU A 254 -9.87 12.42 6.53
CA GLU A 254 -9.55 13.75 7.08
C GLU A 254 -8.99 13.56 8.51
N SER A 255 -7.88 14.23 8.81
CA SER A 255 -7.11 14.08 10.04
C SER A 255 -7.41 15.19 11.04
N THR A 256 -7.68 14.84 12.31
CA THR A 256 -7.11 15.53 13.47
C THR A 256 -6.72 14.51 14.55
N ASP A 257 -5.51 14.70 15.08
CA ASP A 257 -4.67 13.80 15.89
C ASP A 257 -5.23 13.41 17.26
N LEU A 258 -4.69 12.32 17.87
CA LEU A 258 -3.93 12.31 19.14
C LEU A 258 -3.50 10.89 19.62
N TYR A 259 -2.17 10.72 19.70
CA TYR A 259 -1.34 9.62 20.26
C TYR A 259 -1.02 8.34 19.43
N PRO A 260 0.29 8.04 19.21
CA PRO A 260 0.79 6.94 18.38
C PRO A 260 1.32 5.73 19.18
N GLY A 261 1.32 4.53 18.57
CA GLY A 261 2.30 3.48 18.87
C GLY A 261 1.81 2.01 18.86
N LYS A 262 2.33 1.24 17.90
CA LYS A 262 2.45 -0.24 17.77
C LYS A 262 1.36 -1.03 17.01
N ASN A 263 1.79 -1.60 15.88
CA ASN A 263 1.37 -2.86 15.21
C ASN A 263 -0.12 -3.23 15.21
N THR A 264 -0.92 -2.54 14.39
CA THR A 264 -2.38 -2.78 14.27
C THR A 264 -2.82 -3.20 12.88
N LEU A 265 -2.06 -4.06 12.21
CA LEU A 265 -2.67 -4.76 11.09
C LEU A 265 -3.70 -5.77 11.61
N ASN A 266 -4.96 -5.54 11.20
CA ASN A 266 -6.19 -6.31 11.44
C ASN A 266 -7.02 -6.08 12.72
N LEU A 267 -6.80 -5.06 13.55
CA LEU A 267 -7.48 -5.00 14.86
C LEU A 267 -8.74 -4.12 14.99
N PHE A 268 -9.01 -3.18 14.09
CA PHE A 268 -10.14 -2.24 14.22
C PHE A 268 -11.10 -2.16 13.02
N SER A 269 -11.01 -3.08 12.06
CA SER A 269 -12.00 -3.18 10.99
C SER A 269 -13.26 -3.90 11.50
N LEU A 270 -14.43 -3.29 11.30
CA LEU A 270 -15.71 -3.93 11.55
C LEU A 270 -15.81 -5.25 10.78
N LYS A 271 -16.35 -6.28 11.41
CA LYS A 271 -16.59 -7.59 10.80
C LYS A 271 -17.65 -7.50 9.71
N ASN A 272 -18.71 -6.74 9.93
CA ASN A 272 -19.78 -6.47 8.98
C ASN A 272 -20.06 -4.96 8.92
N SER A 273 -19.31 -4.25 8.09
CA SER A 273 -19.50 -2.81 7.87
C SER A 273 -20.92 -2.49 7.36
N THR A 274 -21.59 -1.55 8.05
CA THR A 274 -22.92 -1.06 7.63
C THR A 274 -22.81 -0.25 6.35
N LEU A 275 -21.82 0.63 6.26
CA LEU A 275 -21.58 1.45 5.06
C LEU A 275 -21.29 0.59 3.83
N HIS A 276 -20.48 -0.47 3.95
CA HIS A 276 -20.27 -1.44 2.87
C HIS A 276 -21.59 -2.12 2.45
N SER A 277 -22.45 -2.49 3.40
CA SER A 277 -23.77 -3.09 3.11
C SER A 277 -24.74 -2.14 2.38
N LEU A 278 -24.49 -0.84 2.48
CA LEU A 278 -25.24 0.23 1.80
C LEU A 278 -24.65 0.58 0.42
N GLY A 279 -23.59 -0.11 -0.01
CA GLY A 279 -22.90 0.16 -1.26
C GLY A 279 -21.88 1.29 -1.18
N PHE A 280 -21.64 1.85 0.02
CA PHE A 280 -20.48 2.70 0.27
C PHE A 280 -19.26 1.78 0.41
N ASN A 281 -18.57 1.52 -0.70
CA ASN A 281 -17.29 0.83 -0.68
C ASN A 281 -16.19 1.84 -0.30
N TYR A 282 -15.00 1.35 0.10
CA TYR A 282 -13.75 2.12 0.03
C TYR A 282 -13.36 2.42 -1.43
N LEU A 283 -14.32 2.75 -2.29
CA LEU A 283 -14.06 3.25 -3.63
C LEU A 283 -13.40 4.59 -3.41
N LEU A 284 -12.09 4.66 -3.59
CA LEU A 284 -11.43 5.94 -3.66
C LEU A 284 -12.21 6.80 -4.65
N ASN A 285 -12.49 8.03 -4.25
CA ASN A 285 -13.06 9.04 -5.14
C ASN A 285 -12.13 9.25 -6.34
N ASN A 286 -12.51 10.15 -7.24
CA ASN A 286 -11.64 10.52 -8.36
C ASN A 286 -10.28 11.14 -7.92
N THR A 287 -10.00 11.31 -6.63
CA THR A 287 -8.70 11.76 -6.11
C THR A 287 -7.91 10.65 -5.39
N LEU A 288 -8.25 9.37 -5.60
CA LEU A 288 -7.55 8.23 -5.00
C LEU A 288 -7.51 8.29 -3.45
N GLY A 289 -8.52 8.90 -2.83
CA GLY A 289 -8.62 9.06 -1.38
C GLY A 289 -7.84 10.24 -0.80
N PHE A 290 -7.09 10.98 -1.62
CA PHE A 290 -6.37 12.19 -1.21
C PHE A 290 -7.24 13.45 -1.36
N SER A 291 -6.92 14.55 -0.69
CA SER A 291 -7.67 15.81 -0.87
C SER A 291 -7.52 16.38 -2.28
N HIS A 292 -6.39 16.10 -2.94
CA HIS A 292 -6.08 16.67 -4.24
C HIS A 292 -5.06 15.84 -5.04
N ILE A 293 -5.09 15.95 -6.37
CA ILE A 293 -4.06 15.40 -7.25
C ILE A 293 -3.50 16.53 -8.14
N TYR A 294 -2.21 16.82 -8.02
CA TYR A 294 -1.50 17.74 -8.91
C TYR A 294 -0.74 16.98 -9.99
N LEU A 295 -0.79 17.48 -11.22
CA LEU A 295 0.09 17.08 -12.31
C LEU A 295 1.01 18.24 -12.72
N ILE A 296 2.29 18.12 -12.39
CA ILE A 296 3.34 19.04 -12.81
C ILE A 296 3.73 18.71 -14.26
N THR A 297 3.40 19.59 -15.21
CA THR A 297 3.81 19.42 -16.62
C THR A 297 4.25 20.72 -17.26
N LEU A 298 5.23 20.61 -18.17
CA LEU A 298 5.75 21.73 -18.93
C LEU A 298 4.75 22.18 -20.00
N LYS A 299 4.60 23.49 -20.18
CA LYS A 299 3.71 24.06 -21.21
C LYS A 299 4.07 23.62 -22.64
N ASN A 300 5.33 23.29 -22.90
CA ASN A 300 5.83 22.85 -24.19
C ASN A 300 5.79 21.31 -24.38
N ARG A 301 5.15 20.55 -23.47
CA ARG A 301 4.94 19.10 -23.56
C ARG A 301 3.46 18.70 -23.58
N PRO A 302 2.66 19.23 -24.54
CA PRO A 302 1.25 18.87 -24.65
C PRO A 302 1.05 17.37 -24.91
N ASP A 303 2.01 16.70 -25.54
CA ASP A 303 2.02 15.26 -25.78
C ASP A 303 1.90 14.44 -24.49
N ARG A 304 2.67 14.80 -23.45
CA ARG A 304 2.62 14.13 -22.14
C ARG A 304 1.36 14.46 -21.37
N ARG A 305 0.94 15.72 -21.46
CA ARG A 305 -0.29 16.20 -20.84
C ARG A 305 -1.51 15.47 -21.39
N GLU A 306 -1.69 15.42 -22.70
CA GLU A 306 -2.81 14.75 -23.36
C GLU A 306 -2.86 13.26 -23.00
N LYS A 307 -1.69 12.61 -22.93
CA LYS A 307 -1.54 11.22 -22.48
C LYS A 307 -2.04 11.03 -21.05
N LEU A 308 -1.63 11.88 -20.11
CA LEU A 308 -2.06 11.76 -18.71
C LEU A 308 -3.51 12.20 -18.50
N GLU A 309 -4.01 13.19 -19.23
CA GLU A 309 -5.44 13.54 -19.23
C GLU A 309 -6.28 12.36 -19.76
N PHE A 310 -5.79 11.65 -20.77
CA PHE A 310 -6.43 10.43 -21.26
C PHE A 310 -6.44 9.33 -20.19
N LEU A 311 -5.31 9.04 -19.54
CA LEU A 311 -5.26 8.07 -18.45
C LEU A 311 -6.17 8.47 -17.28
N ALA A 312 -6.12 9.73 -16.87
CA ALA A 312 -6.97 10.26 -15.82
C ALA A 312 -8.44 10.04 -16.16
N LYS A 313 -8.86 10.33 -17.38
CA LYS A 313 -10.23 10.07 -17.83
C LYS A 313 -10.59 8.59 -17.81
N LYS A 314 -9.67 7.70 -18.20
CA LYS A 314 -9.91 6.24 -18.22
C LYS A 314 -9.97 5.63 -16.83
N LEU A 315 -9.17 6.14 -15.90
CA LEU A 315 -9.12 5.74 -14.50
C LEU A 315 -10.08 6.56 -13.63
N ASN A 316 -10.87 7.45 -14.22
CA ASN A 316 -11.78 8.36 -13.54
C ASN A 316 -11.10 9.20 -12.44
N LEU A 317 -9.92 9.74 -12.73
CA LEU A 317 -9.14 10.60 -11.85
C LEU A 317 -9.41 12.09 -12.14
N ASN A 318 -9.55 12.87 -11.08
CA ASN A 318 -9.64 14.32 -11.08
C ASN A 318 -8.26 14.90 -10.75
N ILE A 319 -7.57 15.33 -11.80
CA ILE A 319 -6.20 15.82 -11.73
C ILE A 319 -6.20 17.31 -12.07
N GLU A 320 -5.61 18.12 -11.19
CA GLU A 320 -5.34 19.54 -11.47
C GLU A 320 -4.00 19.69 -12.18
N TYR A 321 -4.03 20.40 -13.29
CA TYR A 321 -2.81 20.79 -13.98
C TYR A 321 -2.07 21.89 -13.21
N PHE A 322 -0.82 21.61 -12.83
CA PHE A 322 0.10 22.61 -12.28
C PHE A 322 1.20 22.92 -13.31
N PRO A 323 1.32 24.18 -13.79
CA PRO A 323 2.35 24.54 -14.75
C PRO A 323 3.74 24.46 -14.11
N ALA A 324 4.59 23.58 -14.66
CA ALA A 324 5.97 23.48 -14.24
C ALA A 324 6.74 24.78 -14.55
N ILE A 325 7.63 25.14 -13.64
CA ILE A 325 8.59 26.23 -13.82
C ILE A 325 9.62 25.82 -14.87
N THR A 326 9.97 26.74 -15.76
CA THR A 326 11.02 26.56 -16.78
C THR A 326 12.25 27.38 -16.44
N VAL A 327 13.33 27.21 -17.22
CA VAL A 327 14.59 27.94 -17.00
C VAL A 327 14.48 29.42 -17.38
N GLU A 328 13.44 29.79 -18.13
CA GLU A 328 13.14 31.15 -18.55
C GLU A 328 12.22 31.90 -17.58
N ASP A 329 11.58 31.20 -16.63
CA ASP A 329 10.67 31.82 -15.68
C ASP A 329 11.43 32.63 -14.61
N GLU A 330 10.97 33.85 -14.31
CA GLU A 330 11.53 34.71 -13.25
C GLU A 330 11.54 34.02 -11.88
N ALA A 331 10.56 33.13 -11.67
CA ALA A 331 10.39 32.31 -10.48
C ALA A 331 11.61 31.44 -10.14
N LEU A 332 12.46 31.13 -11.12
CA LEU A 332 13.65 30.31 -10.94
C LEU A 332 14.59 30.85 -9.84
N ASN A 333 14.58 32.16 -9.61
CA ASN A 333 15.44 32.84 -8.64
C ASN A 333 14.72 33.25 -7.34
N GLU A 334 13.47 32.81 -7.11
CA GLU A 334 12.71 33.13 -5.89
C GLU A 334 13.30 32.47 -4.63
N LEU A 335 13.99 31.34 -4.77
CA LEU A 335 14.55 30.58 -3.65
C LEU A 335 16.07 30.77 -3.55
N GLU A 336 16.53 31.04 -2.32
CA GLU A 336 17.95 31.14 -1.99
C GLU A 336 18.67 29.81 -2.24
N ARG A 337 19.90 29.89 -2.76
CA ARG A 337 20.75 28.75 -3.12
C ARG A 337 22.02 28.78 -2.29
N VAL A 338 22.59 27.61 -2.07
CA VAL A 338 23.92 27.51 -1.47
C VAL A 338 24.98 27.69 -2.56
N ASP A 339 25.79 28.75 -2.45
CA ASP A 339 26.68 29.28 -3.50
C ASP A 339 27.68 28.29 -4.12
N TYR A 340 28.06 27.21 -3.43
CA TYR A 340 29.08 26.25 -3.90
C TYR A 340 28.50 25.00 -4.59
N LEU A 341 27.19 24.94 -4.83
CA LEU A 341 26.53 23.78 -5.45
C LEU A 341 26.15 24.06 -6.90
N ASN A 342 26.72 23.26 -7.82
CA ASN A 342 26.44 23.32 -9.25
C ASN A 342 25.14 22.61 -9.63
N LEU A 343 23.99 23.10 -9.15
CA LEU A 343 22.69 22.67 -9.67
C LEU A 343 22.48 23.25 -11.06
N ILE A 344 22.11 22.42 -12.03
CA ILE A 344 21.79 22.90 -13.37
C ILE A 344 20.40 23.59 -13.38
N PRO A 345 20.16 24.58 -14.25
CA PRO A 345 18.91 25.34 -14.25
C PRO A 345 17.64 24.48 -14.30
N THR A 346 17.63 23.37 -15.03
CA THR A 346 16.48 22.45 -15.12
C THR A 346 16.19 21.75 -13.79
N GLN A 347 17.21 21.40 -12.99
CA GLN A 347 17.04 20.84 -11.65
C GLN A 347 16.44 21.88 -10.70
N ILE A 348 16.87 23.13 -10.82
CA ILE A 348 16.34 24.24 -10.03
C ILE A 348 14.88 24.50 -10.40
N ALA A 349 14.55 24.48 -11.68
CA ALA A 349 13.18 24.65 -12.18
C ALA A 349 12.25 23.55 -11.64
N CYS A 350 12.70 22.28 -11.65
CA CYS A 350 11.98 21.18 -11.01
C CYS A 350 11.80 21.43 -9.50
N TYR A 351 12.87 21.80 -8.79
CA TYR A 351 12.82 22.09 -7.35
C TYR A 351 11.78 23.17 -7.01
N VAL A 352 11.81 24.30 -7.71
CA VAL A 352 10.88 25.41 -7.51
C VAL A 352 9.44 25.00 -7.85
N SER A 353 9.24 24.15 -8.87
CA SER A 353 7.91 23.64 -9.23
C SER A 353 7.24 22.90 -8.08
N HIS A 354 7.93 21.93 -7.47
CA HIS A 354 7.39 21.20 -6.31
C HIS A 354 7.23 22.12 -5.08
N TYR A 355 8.17 23.05 -4.86
CA TYR A 355 8.05 24.02 -3.77
C TYR A 355 6.77 24.87 -3.89
N LYS A 356 6.41 25.32 -5.11
CA LYS A 356 5.17 26.05 -5.37
C LYS A 356 3.92 25.18 -5.19
N VAL A 357 4.00 23.89 -5.51
CA VAL A 357 2.92 22.93 -5.18
C VAL A 357 2.74 22.83 -3.66
N TYR A 358 3.81 22.73 -2.86
CA TYR A 358 3.69 22.74 -1.40
C TYR A 358 3.05 24.02 -0.86
N GLN A 359 3.41 25.18 -1.41
CA GLN A 359 2.75 26.44 -1.07
C GLN A 359 1.26 26.41 -1.40
N SER A 360 0.90 25.82 -2.54
CA SER A 360 -0.50 25.66 -2.96
C SER A 360 -1.29 24.75 -2.02
N ILE A 361 -0.73 23.61 -1.61
CA ILE A 361 -1.32 22.69 -0.63
C ILE A 361 -1.68 23.43 0.66
N ILE A 362 -0.72 24.20 1.20
CA ILE A 362 -0.93 24.96 2.44
C ILE A 362 -1.95 26.07 2.26
N LYS A 363 -1.87 26.82 1.16
CA LYS A 363 -2.76 27.95 0.86
C LYS A 363 -4.22 27.50 0.75
N HIS A 364 -4.48 26.39 0.08
CA HIS A 364 -5.83 25.87 -0.13
C HIS A 364 -6.31 24.99 1.03
N GLY A 365 -5.43 24.66 1.98
CA GLY A 365 -5.77 23.86 3.14
C GLY A 365 -5.94 22.37 2.86
N TYR A 366 -5.46 21.87 1.71
CA TYR A 366 -5.52 20.43 1.36
C TYR A 366 -4.77 19.59 2.39
N GLU A 367 -5.41 18.59 2.98
CA GLU A 367 -4.82 17.74 4.03
C GLU A 367 -3.75 16.80 3.47
N SER A 368 -3.97 16.28 2.26
CA SER A 368 -3.02 15.49 1.51
C SER A 368 -3.11 15.84 0.02
N ALA A 369 -2.00 15.74 -0.70
CA ALA A 369 -2.02 15.85 -2.15
C ALA A 369 -1.06 14.86 -2.79
N LEU A 370 -1.57 14.12 -3.77
CA LEU A 370 -0.75 13.32 -4.69
C LEU A 370 -0.13 14.25 -5.73
N ILE A 371 1.19 14.22 -5.82
CA ILE A 371 1.98 15.02 -6.78
C ILE A 371 2.53 14.06 -7.83
N LEU A 372 2.19 14.34 -9.09
CA LEU A 372 2.59 13.57 -10.26
C LEU A 372 3.46 14.43 -11.19
N GLU A 373 4.50 13.83 -11.75
CA GLU A 373 5.22 14.39 -12.90
C GLU A 373 4.62 13.88 -14.22
N ASP A 374 4.89 14.58 -15.32
CA ASP A 374 4.25 14.31 -16.61
C ASP A 374 4.73 13.07 -17.37
N ASP A 375 5.77 12.42 -16.86
CA ASP A 375 6.30 11.18 -17.38
C ASP A 375 5.83 9.94 -16.60
N VAL A 376 4.84 10.06 -15.70
CA VAL A 376 4.34 8.90 -14.92
C VAL A 376 3.48 7.92 -15.73
N ASP A 377 3.49 6.66 -15.30
CA ASP A 377 2.53 5.57 -15.61
C ASP A 377 2.08 4.88 -14.31
N PHE A 378 0.94 4.20 -14.33
CA PHE A 378 0.26 3.65 -13.17
C PHE A 378 0.00 2.15 -13.31
N GLU A 379 -0.02 1.43 -12.18
CA GLU A 379 -0.74 0.16 -12.13
C GLU A 379 -2.22 0.36 -12.48
N LEU A 380 -2.78 -0.52 -13.29
CA LEU A 380 -4.18 -0.44 -13.72
C LEU A 380 -5.15 -0.50 -12.53
N ASN A 381 -4.79 -1.22 -11.48
CA ASN A 381 -5.54 -1.36 -10.23
C ASN A 381 -4.97 -0.48 -9.10
N ILE A 382 -4.44 0.70 -9.45
CA ILE A 382 -3.83 1.64 -8.49
C ILE A 382 -4.77 1.99 -7.33
N ASP A 383 -6.08 2.01 -7.59
CA ASP A 383 -7.11 2.29 -6.60
C ASP A 383 -7.15 1.24 -5.48
N SER A 384 -7.14 -0.04 -5.84
CA SER A 384 -7.09 -1.15 -4.89
C SER A 384 -5.77 -1.13 -4.11
N ILE A 385 -4.66 -0.89 -4.81
CA ILE A 385 -3.32 -0.89 -4.20
C ILE A 385 -3.21 0.22 -3.14
N ILE A 386 -3.66 1.44 -3.46
CA ILE A 386 -3.69 2.54 -2.51
C ILE A 386 -4.65 2.22 -1.37
N THR A 387 -5.87 1.74 -1.65
CA THR A 387 -6.85 1.41 -0.60
C THR A 387 -6.31 0.44 0.44
N ASP A 388 -5.56 -0.59 0.01
CA ASP A 388 -5.02 -1.60 0.92
C ASP A 388 -3.80 -1.09 1.70
N THR A 389 -2.93 -0.30 1.05
CA THR A 389 -1.70 0.19 1.67
C THR A 389 -1.91 1.45 2.51
N PHE A 390 -2.91 2.26 2.19
CA PHE A 390 -3.24 3.48 2.89
C PHE A 390 -3.68 3.20 4.35
N LYS A 391 -4.38 2.08 4.57
CA LYS A 391 -4.76 1.61 5.92
C LYS A 391 -3.56 1.31 6.83
N LEU A 392 -2.37 1.18 6.25
CA LEU A 392 -1.14 0.80 6.94
C LEU A 392 -0.27 2.01 7.30
N LEU A 393 -0.56 3.19 6.73
CA LEU A 393 0.20 4.39 6.98
C LEU A 393 0.04 4.84 8.44
N PRO A 394 1.13 5.04 9.19
CA PRO A 394 1.07 5.57 10.55
C PRO A 394 0.55 7.00 10.55
N CYS A 395 -0.25 7.41 11.54
CA CYS A 395 -0.91 8.73 11.56
C CYS A 395 0.02 9.94 11.40
N ASN A 396 1.31 9.81 11.75
CA ASN A 396 2.30 10.89 11.71
C ASN A 396 3.16 10.91 10.42
N TRP A 397 2.69 10.28 9.34
CA TRP A 397 3.38 10.28 8.05
C TRP A 397 3.39 11.68 7.40
N ASP A 398 4.52 12.02 6.78
CA ASP A 398 4.70 13.28 6.04
C ASP A 398 4.66 13.05 4.53
N LEU A 399 5.31 11.96 4.07
CA LEU A 399 5.40 11.58 2.66
C LEU A 399 5.03 10.11 2.44
N PHE A 400 4.33 9.84 1.35
CA PHE A 400 4.04 8.48 0.90
C PHE A 400 4.40 8.33 -0.59
N TYR A 401 5.47 7.59 -0.88
CA TYR A 401 5.96 7.36 -2.24
C TYR A 401 5.22 6.19 -2.90
N LEU A 402 4.51 6.48 -3.98
CA LEU A 402 3.87 5.49 -4.86
C LEU A 402 4.77 5.14 -6.05
N GLY A 403 5.71 6.04 -6.37
CA GLY A 403 6.73 5.89 -7.39
C GLY A 403 8.05 6.54 -6.97
N TYR A 404 9.14 5.82 -7.21
CA TYR A 404 10.52 6.21 -6.93
C TYR A 404 11.47 5.37 -7.80
N CYS A 405 12.76 5.73 -7.86
CA CYS A 405 13.74 5.08 -8.72
C CYS A 405 14.73 4.16 -7.98
N SER A 406 14.89 4.31 -6.66
CA SER A 406 15.89 3.55 -5.89
C SER A 406 15.46 2.11 -5.64
N TYR A 407 16.30 1.14 -6.04
CA TYR A 407 16.13 -0.27 -5.68
C TYR A 407 16.25 -0.53 -4.18
N GLU A 408 17.02 0.29 -3.47
CA GLU A 408 17.38 0.10 -2.06
C GLU A 408 16.18 0.21 -1.12
N GLU A 409 15.04 0.74 -1.58
CA GLU A 409 13.80 0.79 -0.80
C GLU A 409 13.34 -0.61 -0.35
N ARG A 410 13.66 -1.67 -1.10
CA ARG A 410 13.37 -3.06 -0.72
C ARG A 410 14.14 -3.55 0.49
N ASN A 411 15.28 -2.92 0.78
CA ASN A 411 16.11 -3.24 1.94
C ASN A 411 15.63 -2.50 3.19
N GLY A 412 14.62 -1.61 3.05
CA GLY A 412 14.00 -0.91 4.16
C GLY A 412 13.24 -1.84 5.10
N HIS A 413 12.72 -1.25 6.19
CA HIS A 413 11.92 -1.98 7.16
C HIS A 413 10.46 -2.00 6.71
N VAL A 414 9.91 -3.20 6.49
CA VAL A 414 8.48 -3.41 6.26
C VAL A 414 7.70 -2.88 7.47
N VAL A 415 6.63 -2.13 7.24
CA VAL A 415 5.73 -1.72 8.32
C VAL A 415 5.06 -2.95 8.93
N ASP A 416 5.15 -3.08 10.24
CA ASP A 416 4.78 -4.32 10.94
C ASP A 416 3.31 -4.69 10.83
N GLY A 417 3.05 -5.98 10.58
CA GLY A 417 1.75 -6.64 10.62
C GLY A 417 1.13 -6.91 9.23
N GLN A 418 1.85 -6.56 8.16
CA GLN A 418 1.42 -6.78 6.78
C GLN A 418 1.29 -8.27 6.45
N ASP A 419 0.32 -8.60 5.59
CA ASP A 419 0.21 -9.96 5.07
C ASP A 419 1.49 -10.29 4.30
N ASN A 420 2.17 -11.36 4.70
CA ASN A 420 3.39 -11.82 4.06
C ASN A 420 3.19 -12.16 2.57
N SER A 421 1.96 -12.52 2.18
CA SER A 421 1.57 -12.84 0.81
C SER A 421 1.16 -11.62 -0.03
N ALA A 422 1.02 -10.43 0.57
CA ALA A 422 0.68 -9.21 -0.15
C ALA A 422 1.73 -8.88 -1.22
N THR A 423 1.27 -8.59 -2.45
CA THR A 423 2.13 -8.23 -3.57
C THR A 423 2.77 -6.86 -3.38
N TYR A 424 2.00 -5.89 -2.86
CA TYR A 424 2.47 -4.55 -2.53
C TYR A 424 2.55 -4.40 -1.03
N LYS A 425 3.71 -3.92 -0.56
CA LYS A 425 4.00 -3.77 0.86
C LYS A 425 4.46 -2.35 1.16
N LEU A 426 4.08 -1.83 2.31
CA LEU A 426 4.50 -0.54 2.81
C LEU A 426 5.82 -0.68 3.56
N TYR A 427 6.82 0.10 3.18
CA TYR A 427 8.11 0.17 3.84
C TYR A 427 8.29 1.54 4.44
N ARG A 428 9.00 1.64 5.56
CA ARG A 428 9.58 2.93 5.95
C ARG A 428 10.67 3.27 4.94
N SER A 429 10.54 4.41 4.28
CA SER A 429 11.44 4.76 3.19
C SER A 429 12.87 4.93 3.70
N THR A 430 13.86 4.66 2.87
CA THR A 430 15.28 4.84 3.19
C THR A 430 15.92 5.88 2.27
N LEU A 431 15.84 5.66 0.97
CA LEU A 431 16.39 6.48 -0.10
C LEU A 431 15.44 6.53 -1.32
N PRO A 432 14.21 7.08 -1.20
CA PRO A 432 13.26 7.14 -2.31
C PRO A 432 13.67 8.26 -3.29
N THR A 433 14.59 7.96 -4.21
CA THR A 433 15.02 8.88 -5.27
C THR A 433 13.93 9.04 -6.33
N CYS A 434 13.97 10.14 -7.10
CA CYS A 434 12.89 10.60 -7.99
C CYS A 434 11.62 11.07 -7.25
N THR A 435 10.81 11.90 -7.92
CA THR A 435 9.61 12.55 -7.37
C THR A 435 8.40 12.45 -8.31
N HIS A 436 8.40 11.46 -9.21
CA HIS A 436 7.39 11.34 -10.27
C HIS A 436 6.00 10.93 -9.78
N GLY A 437 5.88 10.34 -8.59
CA GLY A 437 4.60 9.98 -7.99
C GLY A 437 4.68 9.77 -6.48
N TYR A 438 4.29 10.78 -5.71
CA TYR A 438 4.31 10.71 -4.24
C TYR A 438 3.27 11.64 -3.63
N VAL A 439 2.86 11.33 -2.40
CA VAL A 439 1.86 12.08 -1.65
C VAL A 439 2.55 12.87 -0.55
N VAL A 440 2.06 14.08 -0.29
CA VAL A 440 2.52 14.94 0.80
C VAL A 440 1.34 15.37 1.65
N THR A 441 1.44 15.23 2.98
CA THR A 441 0.45 15.80 3.89
C THR A 441 0.64 17.31 4.04
N ARG A 442 -0.38 18.05 4.48
CA ARG A 442 -0.27 19.48 4.78
C ARG A 442 0.82 19.75 5.81
N ALA A 443 0.90 18.92 6.85
CA ALA A 443 1.94 18.99 7.87
C ALA A 443 3.33 18.75 7.26
N GLY A 444 3.46 17.75 6.38
CA GLY A 444 4.67 17.50 5.61
C GLY A 444 5.07 18.71 4.76
N ALA A 445 4.13 19.29 4.01
CA ALA A 445 4.37 20.48 3.19
C ALA A 445 4.86 21.67 4.03
N GLN A 446 4.27 21.89 5.21
CA GLN A 446 4.70 22.95 6.14
C GLN A 446 6.12 22.74 6.68
N LYS A 447 6.53 21.48 6.93
CA LYS A 447 7.92 21.16 7.29
C LYS A 447 8.86 21.42 6.10
N LEU A 448 8.49 20.91 4.92
CA LEU A 448 9.31 21.00 3.72
C LEU A 448 9.59 22.45 3.31
N ILE A 449 8.61 23.34 3.32
CA ILE A 449 8.83 24.76 2.97
C ILE A 449 9.92 25.43 3.82
N LYS A 450 10.08 25.01 5.08
CA LYS A 450 11.12 25.52 6.00
C LYS A 450 12.48 24.85 5.79
N MET A 451 12.49 23.59 5.37
CA MET A 451 13.69 22.75 5.27
C MET A 451 14.32 22.70 3.87
N LEU A 452 13.58 23.16 2.86
CA LEU A 452 14.01 23.18 1.46
C LEU A 452 14.68 24.50 1.04
N VAL A 453 14.77 25.48 1.94
CA VAL A 453 15.45 26.76 1.69
C VAL A 453 16.51 27.00 2.78
N PRO A 454 17.77 27.34 2.43
CA PRO A 454 18.31 27.46 1.07
C PRO A 454 18.44 26.09 0.37
N MET A 455 18.37 26.06 -0.97
CA MET A 455 18.41 24.84 -1.78
C MET A 455 19.81 24.20 -1.76
N PRO A 456 20.00 23.00 -1.15
CA PRO A 456 21.33 22.45 -0.93
C PRO A 456 21.71 21.31 -1.89
N LYS A 457 20.78 20.84 -2.72
CA LYS A 457 20.95 19.77 -3.73
C LYS A 457 19.65 19.63 -4.54
N THR A 458 19.57 18.66 -5.44
CA THR A 458 18.32 18.34 -6.15
C THR A 458 17.21 17.99 -5.16
N LEU A 459 15.96 18.19 -5.55
CA LEU A 459 14.81 18.03 -4.66
C LEU A 459 14.77 16.63 -4.06
N ASP A 460 14.81 15.60 -4.91
CA ASP A 460 14.80 14.19 -4.53
C ASP A 460 15.94 13.84 -3.56
N ALA A 461 17.16 14.28 -3.84
CA ALA A 461 18.31 14.06 -2.96
C ALA A 461 18.14 14.77 -1.60
N ARG A 462 17.50 15.94 -1.58
CA ARG A 462 17.20 16.66 -0.34
C ARG A 462 16.11 15.95 0.45
N LEU A 463 15.03 15.50 -0.18
CA LEU A 463 13.98 14.72 0.48
C LEU A 463 14.55 13.42 1.06
N ALA A 464 15.37 12.70 0.31
CA ALA A 464 16.05 11.50 0.77
C ALA A 464 16.97 11.77 1.97
N GLU A 465 17.70 12.89 1.97
CA GLU A 465 18.51 13.32 3.12
C GLU A 465 17.65 13.61 4.35
N LEU A 466 16.58 14.39 4.22
CA LEU A 466 15.66 14.72 5.31
C LEU A 466 15.02 13.47 5.90
N ASN A 467 14.66 12.50 5.05
CA ASN A 467 14.16 11.20 5.49
C ASN A 467 15.21 10.44 6.29
N ARG A 468 16.44 10.34 5.78
CA ARG A 468 17.54 9.61 6.44
C ARG A 468 17.88 10.15 7.82
N ILE A 469 17.81 11.47 8.01
CA ILE A 469 18.08 12.10 9.32
C ILE A 469 16.86 12.08 10.25
N GLY A 470 15.68 11.70 9.75
CA GLY A 470 14.45 11.55 10.53
C GLY A 470 13.63 12.82 10.72
N ASP A 471 13.91 13.87 9.96
CA ASP A 471 13.18 15.15 10.01
C ASP A 471 11.81 15.07 9.31
N ILE A 472 11.64 14.10 8.43
CA ILE A 472 10.38 13.75 7.79
C ILE A 472 10.09 12.25 7.93
N ASN A 473 8.84 11.90 8.21
CA ASN A 473 8.38 10.51 8.25
C ASN A 473 7.90 10.10 6.86
N SER A 474 8.71 9.33 6.14
CA SER A 474 8.33 8.87 4.80
C SER A 474 8.18 7.36 4.71
N TYR A 475 7.23 6.95 3.87
CA TYR A 475 6.92 5.56 3.58
C TYR A 475 6.85 5.33 2.08
N SER A 476 7.24 4.15 1.63
CA SER A 476 7.29 3.78 0.22
C SER A 476 6.51 2.51 -0.03
N LEU A 477 5.80 2.48 -1.14
CA LEU A 477 5.13 1.30 -1.65
C LEU A 477 6.12 0.42 -2.42
N VAL A 478 6.35 -0.81 -1.99
CA VAL A 478 7.29 -1.74 -2.59
C VAL A 478 6.57 -3.00 -3.09
N PRO A 479 6.63 -3.35 -4.39
CA PRO A 479 7.19 -2.54 -5.48
C PRO A 479 6.37 -1.24 -5.71
N PRO A 480 6.94 -0.21 -6.38
CA PRO A 480 6.20 1.00 -6.68
C PRO A 480 5.03 0.69 -7.64
N ALA A 481 3.91 1.37 -7.43
CA ALA A 481 2.74 1.28 -8.31
C ALA A 481 2.70 2.41 -9.35
N MET A 482 3.69 3.29 -9.32
CA MET A 482 3.92 4.34 -10.32
C MET A 482 5.37 4.32 -10.78
N ILE A 483 5.60 4.34 -12.10
CA ILE A 483 6.95 4.40 -12.69
C ILE A 483 7.04 5.57 -13.67
N GLN A 484 8.25 5.99 -13.98
CA GLN A 484 8.47 6.91 -15.10
C GLN A 484 8.40 6.12 -16.41
N TRP A 485 7.48 6.47 -17.28
CA TRP A 485 7.51 6.01 -18.67
C TRP A 485 8.53 6.85 -19.45
N ARG A 486 9.67 6.22 -19.78
CA ARG A 486 10.69 6.81 -20.65
C ARG A 486 10.92 5.90 -21.85
N SER A 487 11.13 6.51 -23.00
CA SER A 487 11.53 5.84 -24.24
C SER A 487 12.55 6.72 -24.98
N PRO A 488 13.28 6.19 -25.98
CA PRO A 488 14.15 7.02 -26.81
C PRO A 488 13.44 8.23 -27.44
N THR A 489 12.14 8.09 -27.71
CA THR A 489 11.26 9.15 -28.24
C THR A 489 10.65 10.03 -27.14
N ASN A 490 10.81 9.67 -25.86
CA ASN A 490 10.32 10.41 -24.70
C ASN A 490 11.41 10.55 -23.59
N PRO A 491 12.49 11.34 -23.81
CA PRO A 491 13.58 11.51 -22.83
C PRO A 491 13.17 12.41 -21.64
N SER A 492 13.90 12.33 -20.53
CA SER A 492 13.69 13.22 -19.37
C SER A 492 13.91 14.70 -19.75
N SER A 493 13.01 15.57 -19.29
CA SER A 493 13.12 17.03 -19.48
C SER A 493 14.12 17.68 -18.49
N VAL A 494 14.40 17.03 -17.36
CA VAL A 494 15.34 17.53 -16.34
C VAL A 494 16.76 17.07 -16.63
N TYR A 495 16.92 15.82 -17.06
CA TYR A 495 18.21 15.21 -17.37
C TYR A 495 18.17 14.47 -18.73
N PRO A 496 18.10 15.22 -19.86
CA PRO A 496 18.05 14.64 -21.20
C PRO A 496 19.38 13.94 -21.52
N GLY A 497 19.32 12.64 -21.82
CA GLY A 497 20.50 11.77 -21.99
C GLY A 497 20.93 11.03 -20.73
N GLY A 498 20.19 11.20 -19.62
CA GLY A 498 20.38 10.41 -18.43
C GLY A 498 19.92 8.98 -18.58
N ASP A 499 20.79 8.06 -18.18
CA ASP A 499 20.45 6.65 -18.14
C ASP A 499 19.23 6.39 -17.24
N THR A 500 18.32 5.54 -17.71
CA THR A 500 17.13 5.18 -16.96
C THR A 500 17.45 4.04 -16.01
N TRP A 501 17.42 4.32 -14.71
CA TRP A 501 17.58 3.32 -13.66
C TRP A 501 16.26 2.54 -13.45
N PHE A 502 15.85 1.74 -14.43
CA PHE A 502 14.62 0.94 -14.31
C PHE A 502 14.87 -0.35 -13.55
N TYR A 503 14.73 -0.28 -12.22
CA TYR A 503 14.70 -1.48 -11.38
C TYR A 503 13.30 -2.07 -11.20
N TYR A 504 12.25 -1.37 -11.65
CA TYR A 504 10.86 -1.73 -11.42
C TYR A 504 10.04 -1.66 -12.71
N TYR A 505 9.19 -2.67 -12.90
CA TYR A 505 8.17 -2.74 -13.93
C TYR A 505 6.81 -2.82 -13.25
N LEU A 506 5.81 -2.18 -13.85
CA LEU A 506 4.41 -2.34 -13.43
C LEU A 506 3.93 -3.74 -13.84
N LYS A 507 3.15 -4.37 -12.97
CA LYS A 507 2.55 -5.69 -13.23
C LYS A 507 1.44 -5.60 -14.28
N ASN A 508 0.67 -4.51 -14.27
CA ASN A 508 -0.36 -4.19 -15.24
C ASN A 508 -0.30 -2.70 -15.56
N SER A 509 0.56 -2.28 -16.49
CA SER A 509 0.64 -0.88 -16.91
C SER A 509 -0.70 -0.39 -17.48
N ALA A 510 -1.18 0.76 -16.99
CA ALA A 510 -2.37 1.42 -17.51
C ALA A 510 -2.16 1.92 -18.95
N LEU A 511 -0.97 2.47 -19.25
CA LEU A 511 -0.64 2.90 -20.60
C LEU A 511 -0.63 1.76 -21.62
N GLU A 512 -0.11 0.59 -21.24
CA GLU A 512 -0.15 -0.62 -22.07
C GLU A 512 -1.59 -1.12 -22.25
N PHE A 513 -2.34 -1.22 -21.15
CA PHE A 513 -3.70 -1.73 -21.16
C PHE A 513 -4.64 -0.91 -22.05
N PHE A 514 -4.54 0.42 -22.01
CA PHE A 514 -5.35 1.30 -22.84
C PHE A 514 -4.78 1.52 -24.26
N GLY A 515 -3.67 0.86 -24.61
CA GLY A 515 -3.04 0.97 -25.92
C GLY A 515 -2.52 2.37 -26.23
N THR A 516 -2.25 3.17 -25.20
CA THR A 516 -1.71 4.54 -25.33
C THR A 516 -0.23 4.50 -25.65
N ILE A 517 0.45 3.45 -25.19
CA ILE A 517 1.77 3.04 -25.68
C ILE A 517 1.55 1.94 -26.73
N LYS A 518 1.82 2.23 -28.01
CA LYS A 518 1.97 1.20 -29.05
C LYS A 518 3.33 0.49 -29.01
N GLU A 519 4.23 0.94 -28.14
CA GLU A 519 5.66 0.60 -28.15
C GLU A 519 6.02 -0.59 -27.24
N SER A 520 5.12 -1.07 -26.36
CA SER A 520 5.46 -2.06 -25.30
C SER A 520 5.19 -3.52 -25.62
N ASN A 521 4.53 -3.86 -26.73
CA ASN A 521 4.40 -5.26 -27.16
C ASN A 521 5.49 -5.68 -28.17
N ASN A 522 6.33 -4.73 -28.58
CA ASN A 522 7.28 -4.89 -29.67
C ASN A 522 8.63 -5.42 -29.20
N THR A 523 8.84 -5.55 -27.89
CA THR A 523 10.07 -6.09 -27.30
C THR A 523 9.81 -7.25 -26.34
N LEU A 524 8.59 -7.80 -26.34
CA LEU A 524 8.18 -8.92 -25.47
C LEU A 524 8.46 -8.64 -23.97
N GLY A 525 8.29 -7.39 -23.52
CA GLY A 525 8.51 -7.00 -22.12
C GLY A 525 9.99 -6.85 -21.70
N PHE A 526 10.94 -6.89 -22.65
CA PHE A 526 12.34 -6.53 -22.42
C PHE A 526 12.61 -5.08 -22.85
N ASN A 527 13.67 -4.43 -22.36
CA ASN A 527 14.00 -3.08 -22.85
C ASN A 527 14.49 -3.11 -24.30
N HIS A 528 15.11 -4.22 -24.72
CA HIS A 528 15.63 -4.37 -26.07
C HIS A 528 15.66 -5.83 -26.54
N ILE A 529 15.62 -6.05 -27.86
CA ILE A 529 15.85 -7.35 -28.48
C ILE A 529 17.05 -7.25 -29.43
N TYR A 530 18.13 -7.96 -29.10
CA TYR A 530 19.30 -8.13 -29.95
C TYR A 530 19.20 -9.41 -30.75
N VAL A 531 19.38 -9.30 -32.07
CA VAL A 531 19.41 -10.43 -33.00
C VAL A 531 20.83 -10.61 -33.53
N ILE A 532 21.45 -11.74 -33.20
CA ILE A 532 22.79 -12.11 -33.69
C ILE A 532 22.66 -12.68 -35.10
N ARG A 533 23.33 -12.05 -36.08
CA ARG A 533 23.29 -12.48 -37.48
C ARG A 533 24.52 -13.28 -37.88
N HIS A 534 24.32 -14.47 -38.44
CA HIS A 534 25.37 -15.26 -39.06
C HIS A 534 25.60 -14.83 -40.53
N PRO A 535 26.82 -14.41 -40.91
CA PRO A 535 27.12 -13.91 -42.26
C PRO A 535 26.80 -14.90 -43.39
N ASP A 536 26.95 -16.19 -43.12
CA ASP A 536 26.82 -17.27 -44.13
C ASP A 536 25.37 -17.79 -44.28
N GLN A 537 24.40 -17.22 -43.56
CA GLN A 537 22.99 -17.67 -43.57
C GLN A 537 22.03 -16.64 -44.15
N SER A 538 22.55 -15.66 -44.90
CA SER A 538 21.79 -14.55 -45.45
C SER A 538 20.86 -15.00 -46.59
N GLN A 539 19.56 -15.20 -46.31
CA GLN A 539 18.46 -14.70 -47.16
C GLN A 539 17.04 -15.00 -46.65
N SER A 540 16.81 -15.92 -45.70
CA SER A 540 15.43 -16.25 -45.29
C SER A 540 14.89 -15.38 -44.17
N LEU A 541 15.74 -14.80 -43.33
CA LEU A 541 15.30 -14.25 -42.04
C LEU A 541 14.49 -12.97 -42.12
N LYS A 542 14.93 -11.98 -42.90
CA LYS A 542 14.14 -10.75 -43.06
C LYS A 542 12.75 -11.04 -43.62
N LYS A 543 12.59 -12.13 -44.39
CA LYS A 543 11.33 -12.62 -44.96
C LYS A 543 10.53 -13.51 -44.00
N GLN A 544 11.18 -14.25 -43.10
CA GLN A 544 10.52 -15.08 -42.08
C GLN A 544 10.13 -14.26 -40.86
N LEU A 545 11.05 -13.46 -40.32
CA LEU A 545 10.73 -12.47 -39.31
C LEU A 545 9.72 -11.47 -39.85
N SER A 546 9.80 -10.94 -41.08
CA SER A 546 8.71 -10.06 -41.58
C SER A 546 7.34 -10.75 -41.54
N ARG A 547 7.23 -12.04 -41.89
CA ARG A 547 5.98 -12.81 -41.80
C ARG A 547 5.45 -12.97 -40.37
N ILE A 548 6.32 -12.87 -39.36
CA ILE A 548 6.01 -13.00 -37.93
C ILE A 548 5.79 -11.60 -37.30
N THR A 549 6.66 -10.64 -37.61
CA THR A 549 6.67 -9.24 -37.17
C THR A 549 5.60 -8.40 -37.83
N ASP A 550 5.08 -8.75 -39.02
CA ASP A 550 3.89 -8.09 -39.57
C ASP A 550 2.64 -8.36 -38.70
N THR A 551 2.68 -9.42 -37.87
CA THR A 551 1.67 -9.77 -36.87
C THR A 551 2.01 -9.31 -35.44
N LEU A 552 3.30 -9.26 -35.07
CA LEU A 552 3.78 -8.98 -33.70
C LEU A 552 4.50 -7.62 -33.53
N TYR A 553 4.77 -6.90 -34.61
CA TYR A 553 5.42 -5.57 -34.67
C TYR A 553 6.74 -5.42 -33.87
N LEU A 554 7.58 -6.46 -33.78
CA LEU A 554 8.78 -6.41 -32.94
C LEU A 554 9.84 -5.38 -33.41
N VAL A 555 10.47 -4.67 -32.46
CA VAL A 555 11.63 -3.79 -32.68
C VAL A 555 12.89 -4.60 -32.41
N LEU A 556 13.70 -4.79 -33.45
CA LEU A 556 14.87 -5.68 -33.43
C LEU A 556 16.13 -4.89 -33.78
N ASP A 557 17.19 -5.08 -33.00
CA ASP A 557 18.52 -4.56 -33.29
C ASP A 557 19.43 -5.69 -33.76
N TYR A 558 19.95 -5.58 -34.97
CA TYR A 558 20.73 -6.64 -35.59
C TYR A 558 22.20 -6.41 -35.34
N VAL A 559 22.83 -7.36 -34.67
CA VAL A 559 24.27 -7.35 -34.41
C VAL A 559 24.93 -8.38 -35.30
N ASP A 560 25.72 -7.91 -36.27
CA ASP A 560 26.52 -8.80 -37.11
C ASP A 560 27.70 -9.34 -36.30
N ILE A 561 28.05 -10.61 -36.52
CA ILE A 561 29.21 -11.23 -35.88
C ILE A 561 30.48 -10.41 -36.19
N SER A 562 31.14 -9.94 -35.13
CA SER A 562 32.18 -8.91 -35.22
C SER A 562 33.27 -9.22 -36.25
N GLN A 563 33.54 -8.27 -37.16
CA GLN A 563 34.63 -8.37 -38.14
C GLN A 563 35.96 -7.73 -37.69
N ASP A 564 35.98 -7.07 -36.53
CA ASP A 564 37.14 -6.30 -36.06
C ASP A 564 38.25 -7.21 -35.50
N GLU A 565 39.33 -7.37 -36.26
CA GLU A 565 40.47 -8.25 -35.94
C GLU A 565 41.28 -7.77 -34.72
N ASN A 566 41.25 -6.47 -34.41
CA ASN A 566 42.11 -5.88 -33.39
C ASN A 566 41.69 -6.24 -31.96
N GLU A 567 40.39 -6.43 -31.71
CA GLU A 567 39.83 -6.80 -30.40
C GLU A 567 39.98 -8.31 -30.10
N ILE A 568 40.02 -9.14 -31.16
CA ILE A 568 40.19 -10.60 -31.10
C ILE A 568 41.58 -10.98 -30.57
N SER A 569 42.60 -10.19 -30.89
CA SER A 569 43.99 -10.60 -30.72
C SER A 569 44.41 -10.76 -29.25
N ASN A 570 44.02 -9.87 -28.34
CA ASN A 570 44.55 -9.84 -26.97
C ASN A 570 43.87 -10.84 -26.00
N LYS A 571 42.55 -11.04 -26.13
CA LYS A 571 41.76 -11.87 -25.22
C LYS A 571 41.93 -13.37 -25.47
N PHE A 572 42.22 -13.74 -26.72
CA PHE A 572 42.28 -15.12 -27.20
C PHE A 572 43.70 -15.59 -27.56
N LYS A 573 44.75 -14.85 -27.17
CA LYS A 573 46.17 -15.09 -27.55
C LYS A 573 46.62 -16.54 -27.37
N GLN A 574 46.07 -17.25 -26.39
CA GLN A 574 46.45 -18.63 -26.05
C GLN A 574 45.29 -19.64 -26.25
N SER A 575 44.13 -19.19 -26.75
CA SER A 575 42.95 -20.05 -26.89
C SER A 575 43.04 -20.98 -28.11
N LYS A 576 42.46 -22.19 -27.99
CA LYS A 576 42.29 -23.15 -29.09
C LYS A 576 41.00 -22.95 -29.89
N LEU A 577 40.26 -21.89 -29.61
CA LEU A 577 38.98 -21.60 -30.26
C LEU A 577 39.16 -21.32 -31.75
N LYS A 578 38.22 -21.81 -32.57
CA LYS A 578 38.14 -21.43 -33.97
C LYS A 578 37.80 -19.95 -34.09
N GLU A 579 38.19 -19.34 -35.20
CA GLU A 579 37.96 -17.91 -35.43
C GLU A 579 36.46 -17.53 -35.38
N SER A 580 35.58 -18.40 -35.89
CA SER A 580 34.13 -18.21 -35.79
C SER A 580 33.63 -18.20 -34.34
N GLN A 581 34.21 -19.03 -33.47
CA GLN A 581 33.85 -19.09 -32.04
C GLN A 581 34.33 -17.85 -31.29
N LYS A 582 35.52 -17.33 -31.61
CA LYS A 582 36.03 -16.07 -31.03
C LYS A 582 35.15 -14.88 -31.42
N LYS A 583 34.75 -14.79 -32.68
CA LYS A 583 33.86 -13.72 -33.16
C LYS A 583 32.49 -13.78 -32.51
N LEU A 584 31.90 -14.97 -32.39
CA LEU A 584 30.62 -15.15 -31.67
C LEU A 584 30.76 -14.72 -30.20
N TYR A 585 31.83 -15.15 -29.52
CA TYR A 585 32.12 -14.73 -28.15
C TYR A 585 32.17 -13.21 -28.00
N LEU A 586 32.91 -12.52 -28.86
CA LEU A 586 32.98 -11.05 -28.85
C LEU A 586 31.64 -10.40 -29.14
N THR A 587 30.81 -11.01 -29.96
CA THR A 587 29.48 -10.49 -30.30
C THR A 587 28.58 -10.47 -29.07
N HIS A 588 28.51 -11.58 -28.32
CA HIS A 588 27.79 -11.60 -27.04
C HIS A 588 28.40 -10.63 -26.01
N TYR A 589 29.73 -10.57 -25.91
CA TYR A 589 30.41 -9.62 -25.02
C TYR A 589 30.05 -8.17 -25.36
N LYS A 590 29.99 -7.80 -26.66
CA LYS A 590 29.56 -6.47 -27.12
C LYS A 590 28.09 -6.21 -26.81
N ILE A 591 27.22 -7.21 -26.94
CA ILE A 591 25.82 -7.09 -26.56
C ILE A 591 25.69 -6.83 -25.05
N TYR A 592 26.38 -7.60 -24.20
CA TYR A 592 26.38 -7.36 -22.75
C TYR A 592 26.94 -5.97 -22.41
N LYS A 593 28.01 -5.56 -23.10
CA LYS A 593 28.56 -4.23 -22.97
C LYS A 593 27.55 -3.18 -23.40
N ALA A 594 26.83 -3.37 -24.50
CA ALA A 594 25.78 -2.47 -24.95
C ALA A 594 24.59 -2.42 -23.96
N ILE A 595 24.21 -3.53 -23.34
CA ILE A 595 23.20 -3.55 -22.27
C ILE A 595 23.66 -2.66 -21.10
N VAL A 596 24.92 -2.75 -20.71
CA VAL A 596 25.49 -1.96 -19.60
C VAL A 596 25.69 -0.50 -20.00
N ASP A 597 26.32 -0.24 -21.15
CA ASP A 597 26.63 1.10 -21.65
C ASP A 597 25.35 1.93 -21.91
N ASN A 598 24.26 1.29 -22.36
CA ASN A 598 22.96 1.94 -22.56
C ASN A 598 22.01 1.82 -21.35
N ARG A 599 22.45 1.16 -20.27
CA ARG A 599 21.67 0.85 -19.06
C ARG A 599 20.29 0.27 -19.30
N PHE A 600 20.21 -0.71 -20.20
CA PHE A 600 19.00 -1.52 -20.38
C PHE A 600 18.81 -2.43 -19.16
N GLY A 601 17.67 -2.32 -18.50
CA GLY A 601 17.26 -3.14 -17.35
C GLY A 601 17.22 -4.64 -17.66
N SER A 602 16.87 -5.01 -18.89
CA SER A 602 16.97 -6.35 -19.45
C SER A 602 16.97 -6.32 -20.98
N ALA A 603 17.60 -7.31 -21.60
CA ALA A 603 17.50 -7.51 -23.05
C ALA A 603 17.32 -8.97 -23.39
N LEU A 604 16.51 -9.23 -24.41
CA LEU A 604 16.39 -10.53 -25.06
C LEU A 604 17.46 -10.65 -26.15
N ILE A 605 18.21 -11.75 -26.13
CA ILE A 605 19.26 -12.05 -27.08
C ILE A 605 18.85 -13.31 -27.81
N VAL A 606 18.75 -13.20 -29.13
CA VAL A 606 18.29 -14.28 -30.01
C VAL A 606 19.26 -14.46 -31.17
N GLU A 607 19.53 -15.70 -31.54
CA GLU A 607 20.12 -16.01 -32.85
C GLU A 607 19.10 -15.75 -33.97
N ASP A 608 19.59 -15.62 -35.20
CA ASP A 608 18.72 -15.40 -36.34
C ASP A 608 17.76 -16.58 -36.59
N ASN A 609 18.20 -17.83 -36.56
CA ASN A 609 17.36 -18.97 -37.01
C ASN A 609 16.43 -19.59 -35.98
N LEU A 610 15.45 -18.83 -35.50
CA LEU A 610 14.51 -19.29 -34.48
C LEU A 610 13.05 -19.31 -34.96
N ASP A 611 12.29 -20.24 -34.40
CA ASP A 611 10.83 -20.27 -34.41
C ASP A 611 10.30 -19.78 -33.05
N PHE A 612 9.10 -19.21 -33.05
CA PHE A 612 8.46 -18.62 -31.88
C PHE A 612 7.09 -19.27 -31.64
N GLU A 613 6.65 -19.33 -30.39
CA GLU A 613 5.26 -19.70 -30.06
C GLU A 613 4.30 -18.60 -30.56
N LEU A 614 3.23 -18.98 -31.27
CA LEU A 614 2.17 -18.07 -31.73
C LEU A 614 1.61 -17.09 -30.68
N ARG A 615 1.56 -17.52 -29.42
CA ARG A 615 1.02 -16.83 -28.26
C ARG A 615 2.12 -16.11 -27.46
N ILE A 616 3.34 -15.99 -28.01
CA ILE A 616 4.51 -15.53 -27.27
C ILE A 616 4.28 -14.23 -26.50
N SER A 617 3.57 -13.24 -27.05
CA SER A 617 3.25 -12.00 -26.33
C SER A 617 2.46 -12.25 -25.04
N SER A 618 1.38 -13.05 -25.11
CA SER A 618 0.58 -13.41 -23.93
C SER A 618 1.35 -14.29 -22.94
N LEU A 619 2.16 -15.22 -23.44
CA LEU A 619 2.97 -16.10 -22.60
C LEU A 619 4.06 -15.33 -21.88
N MET A 620 4.69 -14.37 -22.56
CA MET A 620 5.75 -13.56 -21.98
C MET A 620 5.23 -12.67 -20.84
N THR A 621 3.96 -12.24 -20.92
CA THR A 621 3.29 -11.54 -19.81
C THR A 621 3.24 -12.42 -18.55
N ASP A 622 2.85 -13.69 -18.69
CA ASP A 622 2.77 -14.63 -17.57
C ASP A 622 4.16 -15.05 -17.05
N ILE A 623 5.14 -15.12 -17.95
CA ILE A 623 6.54 -15.38 -17.60
C ILE A 623 7.10 -14.22 -16.76
N HIS A 624 6.99 -12.97 -17.22
CA HIS A 624 7.44 -11.81 -16.46
C HIS A 624 6.77 -11.71 -15.08
N ARG A 625 5.50 -12.10 -14.96
CA ARG A 625 4.78 -12.15 -13.66
C ARG A 625 5.28 -13.23 -12.71
N SER A 626 5.79 -14.34 -13.24
CA SER A 626 6.25 -15.49 -12.44
C SER A 626 7.77 -15.48 -12.21
N LEU A 627 8.50 -14.65 -12.94
CA LEU A 627 9.94 -14.53 -12.85
C LEU A 627 10.36 -13.88 -11.53
N PRO A 628 11.19 -14.54 -10.71
CA PRO A 628 11.71 -13.97 -9.48
C PRO A 628 12.50 -12.70 -9.75
N ILE A 629 12.40 -11.72 -8.86
CA ILE A 629 12.82 -10.35 -9.15
C ILE A 629 14.34 -10.13 -9.18
N ASP A 630 15.09 -11.11 -8.66
CA ASP A 630 16.54 -11.17 -8.59
C ASP A 630 17.16 -11.99 -9.74
N TRP A 631 16.37 -12.33 -10.76
CA TRP A 631 16.86 -13.07 -11.92
C TRP A 631 17.99 -12.33 -12.66
N GLU A 632 19.02 -13.07 -13.06
CA GLU A 632 20.17 -12.56 -13.80
C GLU A 632 20.18 -13.05 -15.25
N ILE A 633 19.77 -14.31 -15.48
CA ILE A 633 19.69 -14.93 -16.81
C ILE A 633 18.41 -15.76 -16.90
N LEU A 634 17.66 -15.60 -18.00
CA LEU A 634 16.46 -16.38 -18.30
C LEU A 634 16.60 -17.08 -19.65
N PHE A 635 16.54 -18.39 -19.68
CA PHE A 635 16.52 -19.19 -20.90
C PHE A 635 15.08 -19.43 -21.36
N LEU A 636 14.80 -19.09 -22.63
CA LEU A 636 13.49 -19.23 -23.27
C LEU A 636 13.46 -20.36 -24.30
N ASP A 637 14.62 -20.96 -24.55
CA ASP A 637 14.87 -22.11 -25.40
C ASP A 637 14.98 -23.43 -24.60
N ASP A 638 15.08 -24.54 -25.34
CA ASP A 638 15.20 -25.90 -24.78
C ASP A 638 16.67 -26.30 -24.58
N CYS A 639 17.53 -25.34 -24.22
CA CYS A 639 18.97 -25.56 -24.10
C CYS A 639 19.42 -26.23 -22.79
N ASP A 640 18.53 -26.40 -21.81
CA ASP A 640 18.80 -27.12 -20.55
C ASP A 640 18.01 -28.44 -20.51
N ASN A 641 18.68 -29.53 -20.89
CA ASN A 641 18.08 -30.87 -20.97
C ASN A 641 17.82 -31.54 -19.61
N THR A 642 18.19 -30.91 -18.49
CA THR A 642 18.11 -31.54 -17.16
C THR A 642 16.68 -31.76 -16.67
N LYS A 643 15.67 -31.09 -17.25
CA LYS A 643 14.28 -31.09 -16.75
C LYS A 643 13.19 -31.40 -17.79
N SER A 644 13.55 -31.94 -18.96
CA SER A 644 12.59 -32.32 -20.03
C SER A 644 11.72 -33.55 -19.73
N LYS A 645 11.39 -33.81 -18.45
CA LYS A 645 10.46 -34.87 -18.04
C LYS A 645 9.49 -34.38 -16.96
N SER A 646 8.55 -33.53 -17.34
CA SER A 646 7.30 -33.40 -16.59
C SER A 646 6.12 -33.47 -17.56
N ASP A 647 5.17 -34.36 -17.27
CA ASP A 647 4.03 -34.81 -18.06
C ASP A 647 3.49 -33.84 -19.12
N GLU A 648 3.37 -34.35 -20.36
CA GLU A 648 2.74 -33.71 -21.53
C GLU A 648 1.23 -33.37 -21.34
N THR A 649 0.68 -33.55 -20.13
CA THR A 649 -0.76 -33.48 -19.86
C THR A 649 -1.24 -32.17 -19.22
N LEU A 650 -0.34 -31.23 -18.83
CA LEU A 650 -0.72 -29.95 -18.22
C LEU A 650 -0.28 -28.74 -19.05
N SER A 651 -1.22 -27.84 -19.33
CA SER A 651 -1.12 -26.69 -20.23
C SER A 651 -0.29 -25.50 -19.74
N ASN A 652 0.43 -25.61 -18.63
CA ASN A 652 0.99 -24.46 -17.92
C ASN A 652 2.53 -24.48 -17.95
N TYR A 653 3.14 -23.40 -18.46
CA TYR A 653 4.58 -23.18 -18.43
C TYR A 653 5.10 -23.05 -17.00
N LYS A 654 6.33 -23.50 -16.76
CA LYS A 654 6.99 -23.41 -15.46
C LYS A 654 8.42 -22.90 -15.60
N LEU A 655 8.84 -22.10 -14.63
CA LEU A 655 10.23 -21.69 -14.46
C LEU A 655 10.94 -22.67 -13.54
N PHE A 656 12.11 -23.12 -13.96
CA PHE A 656 12.99 -23.95 -13.17
C PHE A 656 14.33 -23.27 -13.00
N THR A 657 14.98 -23.42 -11.86
CA THR A 657 16.39 -23.01 -11.73
C THR A 657 17.21 -23.74 -12.78
N THR A 658 17.99 -23.00 -13.56
CA THR A 658 18.88 -23.52 -14.59
C THR A 658 20.01 -24.30 -13.94
N GLU A 659 20.29 -25.51 -14.43
CA GLU A 659 21.37 -26.35 -13.91
C GLU A 659 22.59 -26.30 -14.81
N LYS A 660 22.39 -26.51 -16.13
CA LYS A 660 23.47 -26.43 -17.11
C LYS A 660 22.92 -26.18 -18.52
N PRO A 661 22.94 -24.93 -19.01
CA PRO A 661 22.58 -24.66 -20.39
C PRO A 661 23.66 -25.21 -21.33
N HIS A 662 23.26 -25.74 -22.48
CA HIS A 662 24.15 -26.28 -23.51
C HIS A 662 24.23 -25.41 -24.77
N CYS A 663 23.45 -24.32 -24.83
CA CYS A 663 23.43 -23.36 -25.94
C CYS A 663 22.91 -21.99 -25.48
N LEU A 664 23.04 -20.99 -26.36
CA LEU A 664 22.63 -19.60 -26.16
C LEU A 664 21.76 -19.12 -27.34
N PHE A 665 20.76 -19.91 -27.73
CA PHE A 665 19.93 -19.60 -28.91
C PHE A 665 18.92 -18.49 -28.62
N ALA A 666 18.25 -18.56 -27.47
CA ALA A 666 17.28 -17.56 -27.03
C ALA A 666 17.28 -17.43 -25.51
N TYR A 667 17.84 -16.33 -25.03
CA TYR A 667 17.93 -16.07 -23.60
C TYR A 667 17.88 -14.57 -23.33
N ALA A 668 17.40 -14.19 -22.16
CA ALA A 668 17.42 -12.83 -21.69
C ALA A 668 18.44 -12.66 -20.56
N VAL A 669 19.00 -11.46 -20.48
CA VAL A 669 19.97 -11.08 -19.45
C VAL A 669 19.46 -9.80 -18.79
N SER A 670 19.43 -9.77 -17.46
CA SER A 670 19.14 -8.54 -16.72
C SER A 670 20.35 -7.63 -16.65
N TYR A 671 20.18 -6.36 -16.33
CA TYR A 671 21.29 -5.41 -16.18
C TYR A 671 22.36 -5.91 -15.18
N ALA A 672 21.91 -6.46 -14.04
CA ALA A 672 22.79 -7.06 -13.05
C ALA A 672 23.54 -8.29 -13.61
N GLY A 673 22.83 -9.14 -14.35
CA GLY A 673 23.43 -10.27 -15.06
C GLY A 673 24.48 -9.83 -16.08
N ALA A 674 24.23 -8.76 -16.84
CA ALA A 674 25.14 -8.24 -17.85
C ALA A 674 26.43 -7.68 -17.23
N ILE A 675 26.36 -6.90 -16.15
CA ILE A 675 27.54 -6.42 -15.42
C ILE A 675 28.40 -7.61 -14.98
N LYS A 676 27.76 -8.58 -14.33
CA LYS A 676 28.44 -9.76 -13.80
C LYS A 676 29.05 -10.61 -14.89
N LEU A 677 28.35 -10.79 -16.01
CA LEU A 677 28.90 -11.44 -17.20
C LEU A 677 30.12 -10.69 -17.72
N LEU A 678 30.08 -9.36 -17.86
CA LEU A 678 31.25 -8.60 -18.31
C LEU A 678 32.45 -8.76 -17.36
N GLU A 679 32.25 -8.66 -16.06
CA GLU A 679 33.31 -8.86 -15.06
C GLU A 679 33.97 -10.24 -15.14
N LYS A 680 33.16 -11.29 -15.37
CA LYS A 680 33.64 -12.67 -15.45
C LYS A 680 34.28 -12.97 -16.79
N LEU A 681 33.65 -12.51 -17.87
CA LEU A 681 34.07 -12.74 -19.25
C LEU A 681 35.25 -11.86 -19.66
N ASP A 682 35.66 -10.84 -18.89
CA ASP A 682 36.84 -10.02 -19.22
C ASP A 682 38.16 -10.79 -19.13
N LYS A 683 38.16 -11.92 -18.43
CA LYS A 683 39.34 -12.77 -18.24
C LYS A 683 39.67 -13.59 -19.50
N PRO A 684 40.95 -13.97 -19.72
CA PRO A 684 41.32 -14.91 -20.77
C PRO A 684 40.57 -16.24 -20.60
N THR A 685 40.06 -16.80 -21.70
CA THR A 685 39.34 -18.08 -21.70
C THR A 685 39.77 -18.98 -22.87
N GLU A 686 39.64 -20.29 -22.66
CA GLU A 686 39.76 -21.32 -23.69
C GLU A 686 38.40 -21.92 -24.10
N PHE A 687 37.32 -21.51 -23.44
CA PHE A 687 35.97 -22.05 -23.66
C PHE A 687 35.17 -21.18 -24.63
N THR A 688 34.27 -21.81 -25.38
CA THR A 688 33.24 -21.10 -26.15
C THR A 688 32.29 -20.38 -25.20
N ILE A 689 31.61 -19.34 -25.68
CA ILE A 689 30.79 -18.46 -24.83
C ILE A 689 29.66 -19.21 -24.11
N ASP A 690 29.01 -20.14 -24.78
CA ASP A 690 28.00 -21.05 -24.23
C ASP A 690 28.56 -21.91 -23.08
N ILE A 691 29.75 -22.50 -23.25
CA ILE A 691 30.41 -23.30 -22.21
C ILE A 691 30.85 -22.42 -21.03
N GLU A 692 31.37 -21.23 -21.29
CA GLU A 692 31.78 -20.29 -20.25
C GLU A 692 30.58 -19.88 -19.39
N VAL A 693 29.47 -19.47 -20.01
CA VAL A 693 28.22 -19.13 -19.31
C VAL A 693 27.67 -20.34 -18.55
N ALA A 694 27.70 -21.53 -19.14
CA ALA A 694 27.25 -22.76 -18.48
C ALA A 694 28.09 -23.08 -17.23
N ASN A 695 29.41 -22.91 -17.29
CA ASN A 695 30.30 -23.12 -16.15
C ASN A 695 30.02 -22.12 -15.02
N LEU A 696 29.76 -20.85 -15.36
CA LEU A 696 29.41 -19.80 -14.40
C LEU A 696 28.06 -20.04 -13.72
N ILE A 697 27.07 -20.56 -14.46
CA ILE A 697 25.79 -20.97 -13.88
C ILE A 697 25.99 -22.18 -12.96
N GLN A 698 26.77 -23.18 -13.40
CA GLN A 698 27.03 -24.39 -12.63
C GLN A 698 27.82 -24.12 -11.34
N SER A 699 28.67 -23.09 -11.30
CA SER A 699 29.34 -22.63 -10.07
C SER A 699 28.39 -21.90 -9.09
N LYS A 700 27.09 -21.83 -9.42
CA LYS A 700 26.04 -21.10 -8.69
C LYS A 700 26.36 -19.61 -8.55
N GLU A 701 27.15 -19.07 -9.46
CA GLU A 701 27.42 -17.65 -9.46
C GLU A 701 26.22 -16.89 -9.94
N PHE A 702 25.35 -17.44 -10.80
CA PHE A 702 24.21 -16.73 -11.36
C PHE A 702 22.84 -17.22 -10.85
N VAL A 703 21.93 -16.29 -10.59
CA VAL A 703 20.50 -16.58 -10.40
C VAL A 703 19.87 -16.74 -11.79
N SER A 704 19.71 -17.99 -12.23
CA SER A 704 19.27 -18.30 -13.59
C SER A 704 18.07 -19.23 -13.62
N TYR A 705 17.18 -18.99 -14.56
CA TYR A 705 15.96 -19.76 -14.76
C TYR A 705 15.84 -20.24 -16.21
N THR A 706 15.31 -21.44 -16.39
CA THR A 706 14.94 -22.01 -17.69
C THR A 706 13.44 -22.23 -17.73
N LEU A 707 12.82 -21.81 -18.81
CA LEU A 707 11.40 -22.05 -19.08
C LEU A 707 11.18 -23.44 -19.66
N SER A 708 10.21 -24.19 -19.12
CA SER A 708 9.75 -25.43 -19.74
C SER A 708 8.21 -25.51 -19.78
N PRO A 709 7.61 -25.86 -20.93
CA PRO A 709 8.28 -26.11 -22.22
C PRO A 709 8.85 -24.82 -22.85
N ALA A 710 9.85 -24.94 -23.74
CA ALA A 710 10.42 -23.79 -24.43
C ALA A 710 9.38 -23.07 -25.31
N ILE A 711 9.55 -21.75 -25.46
CA ILE A 711 8.68 -20.90 -26.31
C ILE A 711 9.40 -20.30 -27.52
N ILE A 712 10.72 -20.44 -27.55
CA ILE A 712 11.57 -20.13 -28.69
C ILE A 712 12.41 -21.37 -28.97
N ALA A 713 12.58 -21.76 -30.24
CA ALA A 713 13.39 -22.93 -30.57
C ALA A 713 14.12 -22.74 -31.90
N PRO A 714 15.30 -23.36 -32.09
CA PRO A 714 15.97 -23.36 -33.39
C PRO A 714 15.09 -23.94 -34.49
N TRP A 715 14.99 -23.23 -35.61
CA TRP A 715 14.23 -23.70 -36.76
C TRP A 715 15.10 -24.57 -37.67
N ASN A 716 14.65 -25.80 -37.95
CA ASN A 716 15.30 -26.70 -38.90
C ASN A 716 14.33 -27.08 -40.05
N PRO A 717 14.52 -26.58 -41.27
CA PRO A 717 13.64 -26.85 -42.41
C PRO A 717 13.67 -28.31 -42.89
N ASP A 718 14.75 -29.05 -42.64
CA ASP A 718 14.95 -30.42 -43.17
C ASP A 718 14.30 -31.49 -42.29
N LYS A 719 13.95 -31.16 -41.05
CA LYS A 719 13.24 -32.05 -40.13
C LYS A 719 11.79 -31.61 -40.08
N ASN A 720 10.89 -32.29 -40.79
CA ASN A 720 9.43 -32.08 -40.86
C ASN A 720 8.69 -32.08 -39.49
N GLY A 721 9.06 -31.18 -38.58
CA GLY A 721 8.43 -30.97 -37.28
C GLY A 721 8.48 -32.12 -36.27
N SER A 722 9.25 -33.19 -36.51
CA SER A 722 9.32 -34.39 -35.66
C SER A 722 10.60 -34.49 -34.82
N GLY A 723 11.25 -33.37 -34.52
CA GLY A 723 12.47 -33.31 -33.70
C GLY A 723 12.19 -32.88 -32.26
N ILE A 724 13.12 -33.20 -31.36
CA ILE A 724 13.11 -32.90 -29.91
C ILE A 724 12.87 -31.41 -29.60
N HIS A 725 13.13 -30.50 -30.55
CA HIS A 725 12.99 -29.05 -30.39
C HIS A 725 11.74 -28.45 -31.08
N SER A 726 10.65 -29.21 -31.26
CA SER A 726 9.45 -28.69 -31.90
C SER A 726 8.56 -27.91 -30.91
N LEU A 727 8.32 -26.63 -31.19
CA LEU A 727 7.37 -25.82 -30.41
C LEU A 727 5.94 -26.38 -30.49
N LYS A 728 5.21 -26.29 -29.38
CA LYS A 728 3.80 -26.72 -29.27
C LYS A 728 2.90 -26.05 -30.30
N ASN A 729 2.99 -24.72 -30.42
CA ASN A 729 2.31 -23.93 -31.45
C ASN A 729 3.32 -23.09 -32.23
N SER A 730 3.96 -23.71 -33.23
CA SER A 730 4.94 -23.07 -34.10
C SER A 730 4.31 -21.98 -34.98
N THR A 731 4.87 -20.78 -34.93
CA THR A 731 4.46 -19.67 -35.81
C THR A 731 4.79 -19.97 -37.27
N ILE A 732 5.92 -20.63 -37.54
CA ILE A 732 6.30 -21.04 -38.90
C ILE A 732 5.34 -22.08 -39.48
N LYS A 733 4.87 -23.06 -38.68
CA LYS A 733 3.86 -24.04 -39.14
C LYS A 733 2.53 -23.36 -39.50
N TYR A 734 2.11 -22.38 -38.71
CA TYR A 734 0.88 -21.61 -38.95
C TYR A 734 0.97 -20.71 -40.20
N ALA A 735 2.08 -19.99 -40.37
CA ALA A 735 2.30 -19.19 -41.57
C ALA A 735 2.25 -20.07 -42.83
N ASN A 736 2.91 -21.23 -42.80
CA ASN A 736 2.91 -22.17 -43.94
C ASN A 736 1.54 -22.81 -44.22
N SER A 737 0.64 -22.94 -43.24
CA SER A 737 -0.71 -23.49 -43.45
C SER A 737 -1.66 -22.45 -44.07
N MET A 738 -1.60 -21.19 -43.64
CA MET A 738 -2.37 -20.08 -44.23
C MET A 738 -2.11 -19.92 -45.73
N TYR A 739 -0.85 -20.02 -46.17
CA TYR A 739 -0.50 -19.89 -47.59
C TYR A 739 -0.89 -21.10 -48.45
N ARG A 740 -1.06 -22.29 -47.87
CA ARG A 740 -1.57 -23.46 -48.61
C ARG A 740 -3.09 -23.40 -48.88
N VAL A 741 -3.82 -22.57 -48.14
CA VAL A 741 -5.28 -22.38 -48.32
C VAL A 741 -5.59 -21.24 -49.30
N ALA A 742 -4.63 -20.36 -49.57
CA ALA A 742 -4.75 -19.22 -50.48
C ALA A 742 -4.10 -19.44 -51.87
N GLY A 743 -3.67 -20.66 -52.19
CA GLY A 743 -3.02 -21.03 -53.45
C GLY A 743 -3.92 -21.86 -54.36
#